data_AF-A0A221NGU1-F1
#
_entry.id   AF-A0A221NGU1-F1
#
_cell.length_a   1.000
_cell.length_b   1.000
_cell.length_c   1.000
_cell.angle_alpha   90.00
_cell.angle_beta   90.00
_cell.angle_gamma   90.00
#
_symmetry.space_group_name_H-M   'P 1'
#
loop_
_entity.id
_entity.type
_entity.pdbx_description
1 polymer ?
#
loop_
_entity_poly.entity_id
_entity_poly.type
_entity_poly.pdbx_seq_one_letter_code
_entity_poly.pdbx_strand_id
1 'polypeptide(L)'
;MVVDRPKHASRPLNPISRPSLTKRLLGLLLGPALVMGGFALTTAAPAAAAEPPCAGTGGAMQIVAHTDDDLLFLSPDFMRDIQAKRCVQTVFATAGEAGEGATYWRSLESGIQASYAKMAGVSNSWTTSDAGVPGRPLTLRTLNGAPNVSVVYMRLPDGFPNGLGSAAYNSQSILKLWDGRLSSIRPVDNAATFTKSQFQSALNRLVANFQPTTFRTQDWTGNFTSPYDHSDHWATAKFAQLATRSYTGPHTSMAYDAYVIDEYAQNVTGAELTAKVDTFVRFADFDMYVCSSPGEGCPDSPYDEWLKRQYITAIEWVGNAAKSAGTTVTASSQKAAAQSPEKVRDGYHWGTPMDATREWVSAGEKAGSWVQYNFTPTRTINAVTLSDRPLLTDQITGGNLQFSDGSTVAVPSLPNNGSGLTIKFPAKTVSSVRLNITSVSAGTTNAGLAEFEAYLGTDNVAPVVTAAPPGGTYAVGQAITLTANETSTIYYTTNGSTPTTASSKYTAPLTLSGPLTLKYFAVDSANNSSAVVTQTYSTGPDVIKPVVTANPVGGQYAPGTTITLTANEPADIRYTTDGTDPLTAGLPYTTAIPFNGPGPMTLKYFARDTAGNVSEVATQTYTVPPDTAAPTVTANPTSRALASGATIALSANEPAAIYYTTNGSTPTATESPTNIKYNAANPIVMGSSTLVLKYIGVDTAGNTSAVGTQTYTVPAAGPPSAHDYNGDGRADVLAADTAGNLYLYPGNGSGGLDPRKIALAAPAWSTITDTVTPGDFNKDGKPDLLARAGDILWFYPGDGAGSFGARTQVSTGWSTMTQLFSPGDFSGDGIPDFIGRRSNGELRMYEGNGTGGQRTPYTVGWGWDVMSAIFSTGDFNGDGKGDVLARRTDTGALWLYPGNGSGGWLQWTQIGTGWGTRTAVAGPRDLDGDGRNDVVGRIGDTLWLYPGSGGGTFSNVPPISLGTGWQAMKVIA
;
A
#
# COMPACT_ATOMS: atom_id res chain seq x y z
N MET A 1 1.12 -15.63 34.97
CA MET A 1 1.88 -16.82 35.42
C MET A 1 1.87 -17.77 34.24
N VAL A 2 2.96 -17.86 33.48
CA VAL A 2 3.03 -18.83 32.39
C VAL A 2 3.39 -20.16 33.03
N VAL A 3 2.37 -20.99 33.20
CA VAL A 3 2.50 -22.33 33.75
C VAL A 3 3.14 -23.18 32.66
N ASP A 4 4.35 -23.67 32.91
CA ASP A 4 4.97 -24.75 32.16
C ASP A 4 3.96 -25.89 32.01
N ARG A 5 3.86 -26.53 30.83
CA ARG A 5 2.83 -27.54 30.50
C ARG A 5 2.62 -28.47 31.73
N PRO A 6 1.49 -28.39 32.45
CA PRO A 6 1.32 -29.17 33.67
C PRO A 6 1.48 -30.64 33.31
N LYS A 7 2.47 -31.32 33.92
CA LYS A 7 2.65 -32.77 33.72
C LYS A 7 1.45 -33.49 34.34
N HIS A 8 0.41 -33.73 33.56
CA HIS A 8 -0.66 -34.64 33.96
C HIS A 8 -0.15 -36.07 34.01
N ALA A 9 -0.84 -36.91 34.79
CA ALA A 9 -0.53 -38.34 34.89
C ALA A 9 -0.45 -38.97 33.49
N SER A 10 0.75 -39.42 33.12
CA SER A 10 1.11 -39.94 31.80
C SER A 10 0.09 -40.96 31.30
N ARG A 11 -0.52 -40.72 30.15
CA ARG A 11 -1.20 -41.78 29.38
C ARG A 11 -0.14 -42.58 28.59
N PRO A 12 -0.20 -43.92 28.60
CA PRO A 12 0.68 -44.72 27.74
C PRO A 12 0.37 -44.45 26.27
N LEU A 13 1.39 -44.17 25.46
CA LEU A 13 1.28 -44.01 24.02
C LEU A 13 0.65 -45.26 23.39
N ASN A 14 -0.41 -45.10 22.60
CA ASN A 14 -0.99 -46.21 21.85
C ASN A 14 0.05 -46.74 20.83
N PRO A 15 0.27 -48.07 20.74
CA PRO A 15 1.22 -48.62 19.78
C PRO A 15 0.75 -48.34 18.35
N ILE A 16 1.64 -47.75 17.56
CA ILE A 16 1.47 -47.47 16.13
C ILE A 16 1.04 -48.77 15.42
N SER A 17 -0.17 -48.78 14.86
CA SER A 17 -0.67 -49.90 14.07
C SER A 17 0.09 -49.98 12.74
N ARG A 18 0.86 -51.05 12.57
CA ARG A 18 1.50 -51.38 11.28
C ARG A 18 0.42 -51.83 10.28
N PRO A 19 0.41 -51.36 9.03
CA PRO A 19 -0.50 -51.89 8.01
C PRO A 19 -0.22 -53.38 7.78
N SER A 20 -1.28 -54.17 7.71
CA SER A 20 -1.25 -55.61 7.50
C SER A 20 -0.62 -55.98 6.15
N LEU A 21 0.48 -56.74 6.19
CA LEU A 21 1.02 -57.44 5.02
C LEU A 21 0.13 -58.65 4.69
N THR A 22 -0.81 -58.47 3.76
CA THR A 22 -1.46 -59.60 3.09
C THR A 22 -0.50 -60.20 2.07
N LYS A 23 -0.21 -61.49 2.28
CA LYS A 23 0.64 -62.35 1.45
C LYS A 23 0.19 -62.34 -0.03
N ARG A 24 1.11 -62.08 -0.95
CA ARG A 24 1.11 -62.71 -2.27
C ARG A 24 2.43 -63.43 -2.48
N LEU A 25 2.34 -64.76 -2.56
CA LEU A 25 3.39 -65.67 -3.04
C LEU A 25 3.76 -65.31 -4.48
N LEU A 26 5.06 -65.25 -4.80
CA LEU A 26 5.62 -66.03 -5.91
C LEU A 26 7.16 -66.05 -5.88
N GLY A 27 7.73 -67.27 -5.89
CA GLY A 27 8.93 -67.62 -6.66
C GLY A 27 10.30 -67.28 -6.07
N LEU A 28 10.85 -68.17 -5.24
CA LEU A 28 12.28 -68.29 -5.00
C LEU A 28 12.89 -69.28 -6.00
N LEU A 29 13.92 -68.87 -6.75
CA LEU A 29 14.92 -69.78 -7.31
C LEU A 29 16.31 -69.17 -7.08
N LEU A 30 17.10 -69.89 -6.30
CA LEU A 30 18.48 -69.61 -5.91
C LEU A 30 19.47 -69.90 -7.04
N GLY A 31 20.55 -69.11 -7.09
CA GLY A 31 21.80 -69.46 -7.76
C GLY A 31 22.93 -68.59 -7.19
N PRO A 32 24.02 -69.17 -6.63
CA PRO A 32 25.08 -68.41 -5.95
C PRO A 32 26.21 -68.04 -6.91
N ALA A 33 26.74 -66.81 -6.81
CA ALA A 33 28.03 -66.47 -7.38
C ALA A 33 28.78 -65.50 -6.46
N LEU A 34 29.87 -66.03 -5.91
CA LEU A 34 30.92 -65.37 -5.14
C LEU A 34 31.79 -64.55 -6.10
N VAL A 35 31.93 -63.22 -5.96
CA VAL A 35 33.16 -62.50 -6.37
C VAL A 35 33.40 -61.28 -5.48
N MET A 36 34.66 -61.18 -5.09
CA MET A 36 35.36 -60.18 -4.30
C MET A 36 35.18 -58.72 -4.75
N GLY A 37 35.20 -57.82 -3.76
CA GLY A 37 36.23 -56.79 -3.68
C GLY A 37 36.14 -55.64 -4.69
N GLY A 38 35.25 -54.70 -4.43
CA GLY A 38 35.34 -53.33 -4.93
C GLY A 38 34.68 -52.39 -3.92
N PHE A 39 35.49 -51.73 -3.08
CA PHE A 39 35.02 -50.58 -2.30
C PHE A 39 34.75 -49.42 -3.28
N ALA A 40 33.61 -49.46 -3.95
CA ALA A 40 33.02 -48.28 -4.54
C ALA A 40 32.39 -47.50 -3.38
N LEU A 41 33.01 -46.38 -3.01
CA LEU A 41 32.35 -45.30 -2.29
C LEU A 41 31.20 -44.81 -3.19
N THR A 42 30.04 -45.44 -3.08
CA THR A 42 28.80 -44.89 -3.60
C THR A 42 28.45 -43.73 -2.68
N THR A 43 28.91 -42.53 -3.04
CA THR A 43 28.25 -41.32 -2.58
C THR A 43 26.81 -41.43 -3.06
N ALA A 44 25.88 -41.71 -2.14
CA ALA A 44 24.46 -41.61 -2.44
C ALA A 44 24.24 -40.23 -3.04
N ALA A 45 23.74 -40.19 -4.28
CA ALA A 45 23.38 -38.94 -4.91
C ALA A 45 22.42 -38.21 -3.94
N PRO A 46 22.60 -36.90 -3.69
CA PRO A 46 21.66 -36.15 -2.87
C PRO A 46 20.25 -36.40 -3.43
N ALA A 47 19.30 -36.71 -2.54
CA ALA A 47 17.90 -36.82 -2.92
C ALA A 47 17.56 -35.56 -3.73
N ALA A 48 17.03 -35.75 -4.95
CA ALA A 48 16.68 -34.65 -5.81
C ALA A 48 15.74 -33.72 -5.03
N ALA A 49 16.06 -32.42 -4.99
CA ALA A 49 15.17 -31.42 -4.44
C ALA A 49 13.81 -31.57 -5.14
N ALA A 50 12.75 -31.78 -4.36
CA ALA A 50 11.43 -31.84 -4.95
C ALA A 50 11.10 -30.44 -5.51
N GLU A 51 10.64 -30.35 -6.75
CA GLU A 51 9.96 -29.14 -7.20
C GLU A 51 8.74 -28.94 -6.29
N PRO A 52 8.58 -27.77 -5.65
CA PRO A 52 7.40 -27.49 -4.86
C PRO A 52 6.18 -27.64 -5.78
N PRO A 53 5.16 -28.41 -5.40
CA PRO A 53 3.97 -28.64 -6.23
C PRO A 53 3.15 -27.38 -6.58
N CYS A 54 3.62 -26.21 -6.12
CA CYS A 54 2.98 -24.90 -6.22
C CYS A 54 3.96 -23.76 -6.56
N ALA A 55 5.16 -24.05 -7.09
CA ALA A 55 6.13 -22.99 -7.38
C ALA A 55 5.53 -21.94 -8.36
N GLY A 56 5.48 -20.67 -7.94
CA GLY A 56 5.02 -19.56 -8.78
C GLY A 56 3.50 -19.36 -8.89
N THR A 57 2.68 -20.14 -8.17
CA THR A 57 1.21 -19.97 -8.16
C THR A 57 0.69 -19.03 -7.06
N GLY A 58 1.57 -18.56 -6.16
CA GLY A 58 1.17 -17.90 -4.92
C GLY A 58 0.60 -18.90 -3.89
N GLY A 59 0.58 -18.51 -2.60
CA GLY A 59 0.26 -19.42 -1.50
C GLY A 59 0.56 -18.84 -0.12
N ALA A 60 0.15 -19.57 0.93
CA ALA A 60 0.35 -19.19 2.31
C ALA A 60 1.48 -19.98 2.97
N MET A 61 2.46 -19.28 3.52
CA MET A 61 3.52 -19.87 4.34
C MET A 61 3.33 -19.50 5.81
N GLN A 62 3.39 -20.48 6.70
CA GLN A 62 3.41 -20.29 8.14
C GLN A 62 4.82 -20.61 8.64
N ILE A 63 5.42 -19.76 9.46
CA ILE A 63 6.69 -20.06 10.15
C ILE A 63 6.39 -19.94 11.63
N VAL A 64 6.41 -21.06 12.35
CA VAL A 64 5.99 -21.11 13.75
C VAL A 64 6.98 -21.85 14.64
N ALA A 65 6.96 -21.54 15.95
CA ALA A 65 7.91 -22.11 16.90
C ALA A 65 7.71 -23.62 17.08
N HIS A 66 6.51 -24.05 17.47
CA HIS A 66 6.17 -25.43 17.82
C HIS A 66 5.04 -25.99 16.96
N THR A 67 4.90 -27.32 17.00
CA THR A 67 3.93 -28.05 16.19
C THR A 67 2.48 -27.67 16.48
N ASP A 68 2.12 -27.28 17.69
CA ASP A 68 0.76 -26.92 18.09
C ASP A 68 0.36 -25.46 17.81
N ASP A 69 1.33 -24.59 17.55
CA ASP A 69 1.11 -23.14 17.53
C ASP A 69 0.27 -22.66 16.35
N ASP A 70 0.38 -23.32 15.20
CA ASP A 70 -0.45 -22.99 14.04
C ASP A 70 -1.93 -23.34 14.30
N LEU A 71 -2.19 -24.52 14.90
CA LEU A 71 -3.52 -24.99 15.28
C LEU A 71 -4.16 -24.10 16.34
N LEU A 72 -3.37 -23.56 17.28
CA LEU A 72 -3.85 -22.71 18.35
C LEU A 72 -4.06 -21.26 17.90
N PHE A 73 -3.05 -20.65 17.28
CA PHE A 73 -2.97 -19.18 17.13
C PHE A 73 -3.20 -18.71 15.69
N LEU A 74 -2.76 -19.49 14.70
CA LEU A 74 -2.93 -19.15 13.27
C LEU A 74 -4.20 -19.77 12.66
N SER A 75 -4.94 -20.59 13.41
CA SER A 75 -6.27 -21.07 13.04
C SER A 75 -7.37 -20.15 13.54
N PRO A 76 -8.47 -19.94 12.77
CA PRO A 76 -8.84 -20.68 11.56
C PRO A 76 -8.19 -20.23 10.24
N ASP A 77 -7.45 -19.11 10.18
CA ASP A 77 -6.92 -18.59 8.90
C ASP A 77 -6.15 -19.59 8.03
N PHE A 78 -5.19 -20.31 8.58
CA PHE A 78 -4.44 -21.29 7.78
C PHE A 78 -5.25 -22.57 7.47
N MET A 79 -6.14 -22.97 8.38
CA MET A 79 -7.07 -24.09 8.16
C MET A 79 -7.96 -23.81 6.95
N ARG A 80 -8.43 -22.56 6.80
CA ARG A 80 -9.21 -22.12 5.64
C ARG A 80 -8.42 -22.28 4.34
N ASP A 81 -7.12 -21.99 4.34
CA ASP A 81 -6.27 -22.20 3.15
C ASP A 81 -6.23 -23.67 2.72
N ILE A 82 -6.06 -24.58 3.69
CA ILE A 82 -6.05 -26.03 3.40
C ILE A 82 -7.41 -26.49 2.85
N GLN A 83 -8.51 -26.07 3.49
CA GLN A 83 -9.87 -26.43 3.08
C GLN A 83 -10.24 -25.85 1.71
N ALA A 84 -9.77 -24.64 1.40
CA ALA A 84 -9.91 -24.01 0.09
C ALA A 84 -8.99 -24.59 -1.00
N LYS A 85 -8.13 -25.57 -0.64
CA LYS A 85 -7.12 -26.19 -1.50
C LYS A 85 -6.08 -25.19 -2.03
N ARG A 86 -5.79 -24.13 -1.26
CA ARG A 86 -4.68 -23.21 -1.53
C ARG A 86 -3.34 -23.90 -1.26
N CYS A 87 -2.29 -23.38 -1.86
CA CYS A 87 -0.93 -23.83 -1.58
C CYS A 87 -0.52 -23.39 -0.16
N VAL A 88 -0.15 -24.36 0.66
CA VAL A 88 0.21 -24.16 2.08
C VAL A 88 1.54 -24.84 2.38
N GLN A 89 2.46 -24.10 2.99
CA GLN A 89 3.68 -24.66 3.56
C GLN A 89 3.93 -24.13 4.96
N THR A 90 4.04 -25.04 5.92
CA THR A 90 4.32 -24.68 7.31
C THR A 90 5.73 -25.08 7.70
N VAL A 91 6.49 -24.16 8.28
CA VAL A 91 7.85 -24.36 8.76
C VAL A 91 7.83 -24.34 10.27
N PHE A 92 8.18 -25.47 10.89
CA PHE A 92 8.34 -25.59 12.34
C PHE A 92 9.81 -25.37 12.70
N ALA A 93 10.09 -24.29 13.44
CA ALA A 93 11.44 -23.90 13.81
C ALA A 93 12.03 -24.86 14.86
N THR A 94 11.25 -25.19 15.89
CA THR A 94 11.66 -26.09 16.96
C THR A 94 10.97 -27.45 16.86
N ALA A 95 11.41 -28.42 17.66
CA ALA A 95 10.76 -29.73 17.75
C ALA A 95 9.63 -29.79 18.81
N GLY A 96 9.46 -28.75 19.64
CA GLY A 96 8.48 -28.74 20.74
C GLY A 96 8.66 -29.88 21.72
N GLU A 97 9.89 -30.36 21.89
CA GLU A 97 10.15 -31.61 22.58
C GLU A 97 10.03 -31.52 24.10
N ALA A 98 9.88 -30.34 24.69
CA ALA A 98 9.74 -30.13 26.13
C ALA A 98 10.82 -30.85 26.99
N GLY A 99 12.01 -31.09 26.41
CA GLY A 99 13.08 -31.88 27.03
C GLY A 99 12.89 -33.41 27.01
N GLU A 100 11.83 -33.91 26.41
CA GLU A 100 11.57 -35.32 26.19
C GLU A 100 12.38 -35.88 24.99
N GLY A 101 12.38 -37.21 24.85
CA GLY A 101 13.18 -37.91 23.85
C GLY A 101 12.56 -37.97 22.45
N ALA A 102 13.30 -38.58 21.51
CA ALA A 102 12.93 -38.62 20.09
C ALA A 102 11.67 -39.43 19.73
N THR A 103 11.08 -40.14 20.70
CA THR A 103 9.75 -40.73 20.53
C THR A 103 8.67 -39.66 20.61
N TYR A 104 8.83 -38.67 21.50
CA TYR A 104 7.82 -37.65 21.76
C TYR A 104 7.72 -36.65 20.61
N TRP A 105 8.81 -35.98 20.21
CA TRP A 105 8.74 -34.99 19.13
C TRP A 105 8.32 -35.61 17.78
N ARG A 106 8.63 -36.89 17.52
CA ARG A 106 8.10 -37.61 16.34
C ARG A 106 6.60 -37.89 16.43
N SER A 107 6.07 -38.07 17.65
CA SER A 107 4.64 -38.18 17.89
C SER A 107 3.96 -36.86 17.51
N LEU A 108 4.50 -35.72 17.95
CA LEU A 108 3.98 -34.40 17.59
C LEU A 108 3.98 -34.16 16.07
N GLU A 109 5.08 -34.47 15.37
CA GLU A 109 5.12 -34.40 13.89
C GLU A 109 4.02 -35.27 13.24
N SER A 110 3.72 -36.43 13.83
CA SER A 110 2.66 -37.34 13.36
C SER A 110 1.27 -36.77 13.62
N GLY A 111 1.09 -36.08 14.75
CA GLY A 111 -0.14 -35.35 15.09
C GLY A 111 -0.45 -34.26 14.08
N ILE A 112 0.54 -33.45 13.70
CA ILE A 112 0.36 -32.40 12.69
C ILE A 112 0.02 -32.97 11.31
N GLN A 113 0.74 -34.01 10.89
CA GLN A 113 0.41 -34.72 9.65
C GLN A 113 -1.02 -35.26 9.65
N ALA A 114 -1.50 -35.75 10.80
CA ALA A 114 -2.87 -36.25 10.95
C ALA A 114 -3.92 -35.12 10.95
N SER A 115 -3.66 -34.00 11.63
CA SER A 115 -4.54 -32.83 11.65
C SER A 115 -4.64 -32.16 10.28
N TYR A 116 -3.54 -32.04 9.55
CA TYR A 116 -3.53 -31.46 8.19
C TYR A 116 -4.29 -32.34 7.19
N ALA A 117 -4.10 -33.66 7.25
CA ALA A 117 -4.88 -34.60 6.44
C ALA A 117 -6.38 -34.52 6.75
N LYS A 118 -6.74 -34.32 8.03
CA LYS A 118 -8.12 -34.10 8.47
C LYS A 118 -8.70 -32.80 7.90
N MET A 119 -7.98 -31.68 8.02
CA MET A 119 -8.38 -30.39 7.42
C MET A 119 -8.59 -30.49 5.90
N ALA A 120 -7.72 -31.24 5.22
CA ALA A 120 -7.80 -31.45 3.77
C ALA A 120 -8.87 -32.48 3.35
N GLY A 121 -9.46 -33.23 4.29
CA GLY A 121 -10.44 -34.28 4.00
C GLY A 121 -9.87 -35.48 3.24
N VAL A 122 -8.58 -35.79 3.41
CA VAL A 122 -7.87 -36.88 2.70
C VAL A 122 -7.21 -37.86 3.66
N SER A 123 -6.72 -38.98 3.12
CA SER A 123 -5.98 -39.96 3.92
C SER A 123 -4.67 -39.38 4.45
N ASN A 124 -4.33 -39.67 5.71
CA ASN A 124 -3.06 -39.31 6.33
C ASN A 124 -1.90 -40.13 5.72
N SER A 125 -1.37 -39.67 4.59
CA SER A 125 -0.32 -40.32 3.83
C SER A 125 0.60 -39.26 3.23
N TRP A 126 1.90 -39.33 3.53
CA TRP A 126 2.86 -38.27 3.24
C TRP A 126 4.10 -38.80 2.53
N THR A 127 4.57 -38.07 1.53
CA THR A 127 5.87 -38.30 0.90
C THR A 127 6.93 -37.45 1.59
N THR A 128 8.13 -38.02 1.81
CA THR A 128 9.27 -37.30 2.39
C THR A 128 10.26 -36.92 1.30
N SER A 129 10.74 -35.69 1.35
CA SER A 129 11.76 -35.16 0.45
C SER A 129 12.67 -34.16 1.19
N ASP A 130 13.65 -33.61 0.49
CA ASP A 130 14.49 -32.52 0.99
C ASP A 130 13.89 -31.16 0.65
N ALA A 131 13.91 -30.22 1.59
CA ALA A 131 13.36 -28.88 1.40
C ALA A 131 14.22 -27.95 0.50
N GLY A 132 15.38 -28.42 0.03
CA GLY A 132 16.19 -27.72 -0.96
C GLY A 132 17.04 -26.58 -0.38
N VAL A 133 17.56 -26.76 0.84
CA VAL A 133 18.50 -25.80 1.47
C VAL A 133 19.95 -26.28 1.27
N PRO A 134 20.78 -25.56 0.50
CA PRO A 134 22.14 -26.00 0.17
C PRO A 134 22.99 -26.28 1.42
N GLY A 135 23.56 -27.49 1.48
CA GLY A 135 24.46 -27.92 2.56
C GLY A 135 23.77 -28.17 3.91
N ARG A 136 22.44 -28.09 3.98
CA ARG A 136 21.65 -28.30 5.20
C ARG A 136 20.33 -29.01 4.86
N PRO A 137 20.36 -30.34 4.67
CA PRO A 137 19.16 -31.05 4.31
C PRO A 137 18.10 -30.89 5.40
N LEU A 138 16.88 -30.55 5.00
CA LEU A 138 15.74 -30.32 5.87
C LEU A 138 14.59 -31.23 5.45
N THR A 139 13.92 -31.84 6.42
CA THR A 139 12.80 -32.76 6.14
C THR A 139 11.59 -31.98 5.64
N LEU A 140 11.20 -32.21 4.39
CA LEU A 140 9.94 -31.75 3.80
C LEU A 140 8.97 -32.94 3.70
N ARG A 141 7.75 -32.77 4.22
CA ARG A 141 6.64 -33.72 4.05
C ARG A 141 5.56 -33.11 3.17
N THR A 142 5.14 -33.83 2.13
CA THR A 142 4.05 -33.41 1.23
C THR A 142 2.89 -34.39 1.33
N LEU A 143 1.67 -33.87 1.49
CA LEU A 143 0.47 -34.69 1.69
C LEU A 143 0.03 -35.31 0.36
N ASN A 144 0.01 -36.65 0.28
CA ASN A 144 -0.21 -37.36 -0.99
C ASN A 144 -1.61 -37.12 -1.58
N GLY A 145 -2.65 -37.03 -0.73
CA GLY A 145 -4.02 -36.77 -1.16
C GLY A 145 -4.30 -35.30 -1.49
N ALA A 146 -3.43 -34.38 -1.07
CA ALA A 146 -3.55 -32.94 -1.27
C ALA A 146 -2.14 -32.33 -1.40
N PRO A 147 -1.47 -32.52 -2.54
CA PRO A 147 -0.05 -32.19 -2.69
C PRO A 147 0.26 -30.70 -2.57
N ASN A 148 -0.75 -29.83 -2.65
CA ASN A 148 -0.65 -28.40 -2.33
C ASN A 148 -0.37 -28.10 -0.84
N VAL A 149 -0.38 -29.11 0.04
CA VAL A 149 -0.11 -28.98 1.48
C VAL A 149 1.21 -29.66 1.84
N SER A 150 2.10 -28.90 2.48
CA SER A 150 3.41 -29.41 2.90
C SER A 150 3.88 -28.83 4.25
N VAL A 151 4.77 -29.56 4.93
CA VAL A 151 5.39 -29.13 6.20
C VAL A 151 6.90 -29.35 6.18
N VAL A 152 7.66 -28.41 6.73
CA VAL A 152 9.13 -28.45 6.87
C VAL A 152 9.49 -28.47 8.35
N TYR A 153 10.36 -29.40 8.74
CA TYR A 153 10.83 -29.52 10.12
C TYR A 153 12.30 -29.12 10.24
N MET A 154 12.57 -28.05 11.00
CA MET A 154 13.94 -27.61 11.32
C MET A 154 14.49 -28.22 12.62
N ARG A 155 13.59 -28.63 13.53
CA ARG A 155 13.88 -29.44 14.73
C ARG A 155 14.91 -28.82 15.68
N LEU A 156 14.93 -27.50 15.81
CA LEU A 156 15.75 -26.87 16.85
C LEU A 156 15.24 -27.25 18.25
N PRO A 157 16.11 -27.30 19.27
CA PRO A 157 15.68 -27.51 20.65
C PRO A 157 14.69 -26.43 21.12
N ASP A 158 13.71 -26.87 21.90
CA ASP A 158 12.70 -26.06 22.56
C ASP A 158 13.34 -25.00 23.49
N GLY A 159 12.81 -23.78 23.46
CA GLY A 159 13.35 -22.65 24.20
C GLY A 159 12.89 -22.58 25.65
N PHE A 160 11.73 -23.15 25.97
CA PHE A 160 10.96 -22.90 27.19
C PHE A 160 10.56 -21.42 27.34
N PRO A 161 9.61 -21.06 28.24
CA PRO A 161 9.09 -19.70 28.32
C PRO A 161 10.15 -18.61 28.46
N ASN A 162 11.25 -18.90 29.16
CA ASN A 162 12.35 -17.96 29.46
C ASN A 162 13.60 -18.14 28.59
N GLY A 163 13.60 -19.07 27.64
CA GLY A 163 14.72 -19.29 26.73
C GLY A 163 15.88 -20.05 27.36
N LEU A 164 15.68 -20.71 28.50
CA LEU A 164 16.72 -21.51 29.15
C LEU A 164 17.04 -22.79 28.38
N GLY A 165 16.06 -23.40 27.70
CA GLY A 165 16.21 -24.68 27.02
C GLY A 165 16.41 -25.87 27.97
N SER A 166 16.14 -27.09 27.48
CA SER A 166 16.28 -28.32 28.28
C SER A 166 17.75 -28.75 28.46
N ALA A 167 18.06 -29.28 29.65
CA ALA A 167 19.35 -29.92 29.93
C ALA A 167 19.65 -31.11 28.97
N ALA A 168 18.62 -31.81 28.51
CA ALA A 168 18.76 -32.94 27.57
C ALA A 168 19.42 -32.54 26.24
N TYR A 169 19.29 -31.27 25.85
CA TYR A 169 19.84 -30.70 24.63
C TYR A 169 20.85 -29.59 24.90
N ASN A 170 21.58 -29.69 26.02
CA ASN A 170 22.62 -28.76 26.46
C ASN A 170 22.13 -27.32 26.70
N SER A 171 20.87 -27.15 27.09
CA SER A 171 20.25 -25.83 27.35
C SER A 171 20.43 -24.85 26.18
N GLN A 172 20.40 -25.37 24.95
CA GLN A 172 20.34 -24.57 23.74
C GLN A 172 18.92 -24.04 23.55
N SER A 173 18.78 -22.84 22.99
CA SER A 173 17.48 -22.28 22.64
C SER A 173 17.63 -21.31 21.46
N ILE A 174 16.54 -21.14 20.71
CA ILE A 174 16.50 -20.18 19.60
C ILE A 174 16.64 -18.72 20.10
N LEU A 175 16.21 -18.39 21.33
CA LEU A 175 16.48 -17.09 21.95
C LEU A 175 17.99 -16.84 22.08
N LYS A 176 18.75 -17.80 22.62
CA LYS A 176 20.21 -17.67 22.77
C LYS A 176 20.92 -17.57 21.43
N LEU A 177 20.39 -18.20 20.38
CA LEU A 177 20.88 -18.00 19.01
C LEU A 177 20.57 -16.58 18.51
N TRP A 178 19.37 -16.07 18.79
CA TRP A 178 18.92 -14.74 18.40
C TRP A 178 19.77 -13.62 19.02
N ASP A 179 20.03 -13.66 20.32
CA ASP A 179 20.80 -12.61 21.02
C ASP A 179 22.32 -12.81 21.00
N GLY A 180 22.79 -13.94 20.45
CA GLY A 180 24.21 -14.23 20.29
C GLY A 180 24.88 -14.89 21.50
N ARG A 181 24.13 -15.23 22.56
CA ARG A 181 24.65 -16.06 23.68
C ARG A 181 25.06 -17.46 23.24
N LEU A 182 24.55 -17.94 22.10
CA LEU A 182 24.91 -19.20 21.47
C LEU A 182 25.47 -18.94 20.06
N SER A 183 26.71 -19.38 19.80
CA SER A 183 27.36 -19.22 18.50
C SER A 183 26.76 -20.13 17.41
N SER A 184 26.25 -21.29 17.80
CA SER A 184 25.61 -22.24 16.90
C SER A 184 24.65 -23.16 17.65
N ILE A 185 23.52 -23.50 17.04
CA ILE A 185 22.49 -24.40 17.58
C ILE A 185 22.42 -25.71 16.80
N ARG A 186 22.32 -26.84 17.51
CA ARG A 186 22.24 -28.17 16.92
C ARG A 186 20.81 -28.73 17.01
N PRO A 187 20.19 -29.15 15.89
CA PRO A 187 18.89 -29.81 15.90
C PRO A 187 18.84 -31.09 16.75
N VAL A 188 17.67 -31.43 17.29
CA VAL A 188 17.46 -32.57 18.21
C VAL A 188 17.65 -33.95 17.54
N ASP A 189 17.59 -34.00 16.21
CA ASP A 189 17.87 -35.21 15.41
C ASP A 189 19.34 -35.33 15.00
N ASN A 190 20.19 -34.42 15.49
CA ASN A 190 21.62 -34.33 15.19
C ASN A 190 21.95 -33.97 13.73
N ALA A 191 21.01 -33.38 12.99
CA ALA A 191 21.27 -32.80 11.66
C ALA A 191 22.28 -31.63 11.70
N ALA A 192 22.50 -31.00 10.54
CA ALA A 192 23.49 -29.94 10.39
C ALA A 192 23.22 -28.74 11.33
N THR A 193 24.25 -28.33 12.07
CA THR A 193 24.20 -27.19 12.99
C THR A 193 23.99 -25.86 12.25
N PHE A 194 23.32 -24.92 12.92
CA PHE A 194 23.08 -23.57 12.43
C PHE A 194 23.79 -22.52 13.28
N THR A 195 24.60 -21.66 12.68
CA THR A 195 24.84 -20.32 13.23
C THR A 195 23.60 -19.44 13.01
N LYS A 196 23.52 -18.28 13.67
CA LYS A 196 22.44 -17.30 13.46
C LYS A 196 22.25 -16.95 11.97
N SER A 197 23.33 -16.66 11.26
CA SER A 197 23.30 -16.31 9.83
C SER A 197 22.87 -17.49 8.95
N GLN A 198 23.27 -18.70 9.29
CA GLN A 198 22.90 -19.90 8.55
C GLN A 198 21.43 -20.27 8.76
N PHE A 199 20.90 -20.08 9.97
CA PHE A 199 19.48 -20.25 10.26
C PHE A 199 18.64 -19.23 9.46
N GLN A 200 19.00 -17.94 9.51
CA GLN A 200 18.35 -16.91 8.71
C GLN A 200 18.41 -17.24 7.20
N SER A 201 19.57 -17.67 6.70
CA SER A 201 19.74 -18.02 5.29
C SER A 201 18.88 -19.22 4.87
N ALA A 202 18.69 -20.20 5.76
CA ALA A 202 17.81 -21.33 5.52
C ALA A 202 16.35 -20.89 5.40
N LEU A 203 15.87 -20.03 6.31
CA LEU A 203 14.52 -19.45 6.22
C LEU A 203 14.35 -18.65 4.93
N ASN A 204 15.29 -17.76 4.60
CA ASN A 204 15.26 -16.99 3.35
C ASN A 204 15.18 -17.92 2.12
N ARG A 205 15.87 -19.07 2.16
CA ARG A 205 15.84 -20.05 1.07
C ARG A 205 14.51 -20.79 0.98
N LEU A 206 13.92 -21.20 2.09
CA LEU A 206 12.58 -21.82 2.12
C LEU A 206 11.53 -20.87 1.55
N VAL A 207 11.57 -19.61 1.97
CA VAL A 207 10.71 -18.54 1.44
C VAL A 207 10.90 -18.37 -0.07
N ALA A 208 12.14 -18.28 -0.54
CA ALA A 208 12.45 -18.14 -1.96
C ALA A 208 12.03 -19.36 -2.79
N ASN A 209 12.12 -20.57 -2.23
CA ASN A 209 11.68 -21.80 -2.89
C ASN A 209 10.15 -21.85 -3.00
N PHE A 210 9.42 -21.42 -1.97
CA PHE A 210 7.95 -21.50 -1.95
C PHE A 210 7.25 -20.31 -2.67
N GLN A 211 7.87 -19.13 -2.66
CA GLN A 211 7.32 -17.89 -3.23
C GLN A 211 5.91 -17.52 -2.70
N PRO A 212 5.72 -17.40 -1.37
CA PRO A 212 4.43 -17.10 -0.78
C PRO A 212 3.94 -15.69 -1.16
N THR A 213 2.62 -15.55 -1.19
CA THR A 213 1.91 -14.25 -1.24
C THR A 213 1.33 -13.88 0.11
N THR A 214 1.20 -14.86 1.01
CA THR A 214 0.75 -14.67 2.40
C THR A 214 1.76 -15.32 3.34
N PHE A 215 2.25 -14.58 4.33
CA PHE A 215 3.06 -15.10 5.43
C PHE A 215 2.30 -15.00 6.73
N ARG A 216 2.46 -15.99 7.60
CA ARG A 216 1.94 -15.98 8.97
C ARG A 216 2.98 -16.49 9.96
N THR A 217 3.02 -15.90 11.14
CA THR A 217 3.87 -16.33 12.26
C THR A 217 3.23 -15.86 13.57
N GLN A 218 3.72 -16.34 14.72
CA GLN A 218 3.41 -15.73 16.01
C GLN A 218 3.90 -14.26 16.10
N ASP A 219 3.56 -13.59 17.20
CA ASP A 219 3.77 -12.17 17.39
C ASP A 219 5.25 -11.75 17.38
N TRP A 220 5.64 -10.96 16.38
CA TRP A 220 6.96 -10.34 16.30
C TRP A 220 7.02 -8.98 17.01
N THR A 221 5.88 -8.38 17.37
CA THR A 221 5.80 -7.06 18.02
C THR A 221 6.16 -7.12 19.50
N GLY A 222 5.94 -8.28 20.12
CA GLY A 222 6.26 -8.57 21.51
C GLY A 222 7.73 -8.39 21.90
N ASN A 223 7.93 -8.26 23.21
CA ASN A 223 9.23 -8.11 23.86
C ASN A 223 9.58 -9.36 24.68
N PHE A 224 10.84 -9.80 24.64
CA PHE A 224 11.36 -10.95 25.38
C PHE A 224 11.27 -10.84 26.90
N THR A 225 11.05 -9.64 27.44
CA THR A 225 10.82 -9.44 28.89
C THR A 225 9.33 -9.55 29.28
N SER A 226 8.44 -9.70 28.30
CA SER A 226 7.01 -9.84 28.53
C SER A 226 6.70 -11.20 29.15
N PRO A 227 5.88 -11.28 30.21
CA PRO A 227 5.43 -12.55 30.78
C PRO A 227 4.25 -13.15 30.00
N TYR A 228 3.83 -12.56 28.89
CA TYR A 228 2.60 -12.93 28.18
C TYR A 228 2.80 -14.03 27.13
N ASP A 229 4.04 -14.36 26.79
CA ASP A 229 4.36 -15.41 25.82
C ASP A 229 5.75 -15.99 26.05
N HIS A 230 6.09 -17.03 25.29
CA HIS A 230 7.35 -17.73 25.35
C HIS A 230 8.41 -17.06 24.47
N SER A 231 9.65 -17.10 24.95
CA SER A 231 10.76 -16.48 24.24
C SER A 231 11.09 -17.09 22.86
N ASP A 232 10.77 -18.36 22.65
CA ASP A 232 10.97 -19.07 21.39
C ASP A 232 9.92 -18.70 20.34
N HIS A 233 8.68 -18.40 20.76
CA HIS A 233 7.67 -17.77 19.88
C HIS A 233 8.21 -16.45 19.36
N TRP A 234 8.70 -15.59 20.25
CA TRP A 234 9.21 -14.26 19.87
C TRP A 234 10.45 -14.33 19.00
N ALA A 235 11.39 -15.23 19.34
CA ALA A 235 12.61 -15.39 18.54
C ALA A 235 12.29 -15.96 17.15
N THR A 236 11.41 -16.96 17.07
CA THR A 236 10.95 -17.52 15.79
C THR A 236 10.25 -16.46 14.96
N ALA A 237 9.32 -15.71 15.55
CA ALA A 237 8.58 -14.66 14.86
C ALA A 237 9.48 -13.55 14.30
N LYS A 238 10.49 -13.13 15.07
CA LYS A 238 11.44 -12.12 14.58
C LYS A 238 12.36 -12.67 13.47
N PHE A 239 12.80 -13.93 13.54
CA PHE A 239 13.51 -14.55 12.41
C PHE A 239 12.62 -14.70 11.16
N ALA A 240 11.35 -15.06 11.35
CA ALA A 240 10.36 -15.14 10.28
C ALA A 240 10.14 -13.78 9.63
N GLN A 241 9.95 -12.71 10.41
CA GLN A 241 9.81 -11.33 9.92
C GLN A 241 11.05 -10.87 9.13
N LEU A 242 12.25 -11.22 9.58
CA LEU A 242 13.47 -10.92 8.81
C LEU A 242 13.49 -11.66 7.47
N ALA A 243 12.98 -12.89 7.42
CA ALA A 243 12.89 -13.66 6.18
C ALA A 243 11.85 -13.07 5.21
N THR A 244 10.68 -12.63 5.73
CA THR A 244 9.65 -11.98 4.91
C THR A 244 10.15 -10.65 4.34
N ARG A 245 10.78 -9.80 5.18
CA ARG A 245 11.36 -8.52 4.74
C ARG A 245 12.53 -8.67 3.76
N SER A 246 13.21 -9.81 3.76
CA SER A 246 14.27 -10.12 2.79
C SER A 246 13.71 -10.63 1.44
N TYR A 247 12.44 -11.04 1.40
CA TYR A 247 11.80 -11.55 0.21
C TYR A 247 11.23 -10.41 -0.63
N THR A 248 11.65 -10.34 -1.90
CA THR A 248 11.31 -9.24 -2.80
C THR A 248 10.00 -9.45 -3.57
N GLY A 249 9.43 -10.66 -3.51
CA GLY A 249 8.13 -10.93 -4.14
C GLY A 249 7.02 -10.18 -3.41
N PRO A 250 5.97 -9.70 -4.10
CA PRO A 250 4.87 -9.05 -3.43
C PRO A 250 4.14 -10.00 -2.48
N HIS A 251 3.87 -9.54 -1.25
CA HIS A 251 3.26 -10.37 -0.23
C HIS A 251 2.66 -9.57 0.93
N THR A 252 1.85 -10.27 1.71
CA THR A 252 1.27 -9.80 2.98
C THR A 252 1.79 -10.68 4.12
N SER A 253 2.36 -10.08 5.17
CA SER A 253 2.81 -10.80 6.37
C SER A 253 1.90 -10.49 7.55
N MET A 254 1.47 -11.50 8.28
CA MET A 254 0.58 -11.37 9.45
C MET A 254 1.19 -12.01 10.70
N ALA A 255 1.14 -11.27 11.81
CA ALA A 255 1.54 -11.70 13.13
C ALA A 255 0.31 -12.08 13.92
N TYR A 256 0.34 -13.22 14.62
CA TYR A 256 -0.76 -13.65 15.48
C TYR A 256 -0.31 -13.65 16.93
N ASP A 257 -1.17 -13.10 17.79
CA ASP A 257 -0.98 -13.17 19.24
C ASP A 257 -1.11 -14.63 19.70
N ALA A 258 -0.40 -15.00 20.75
CA ALA A 258 -0.32 -16.38 21.21
C ALA A 258 -0.94 -16.57 22.60
N TYR A 259 -0.18 -16.77 23.67
CA TYR A 259 -0.78 -17.33 24.90
C TYR A 259 -1.68 -16.38 25.67
N VAL A 260 -1.53 -15.05 25.54
CA VAL A 260 -2.36 -14.06 26.26
C VAL A 260 -3.76 -13.91 25.68
N ILE A 261 -4.05 -14.54 24.54
CA ILE A 261 -5.36 -14.36 23.89
C ILE A 261 -6.51 -14.86 24.74
N ASP A 262 -6.30 -15.77 25.71
CA ASP A 262 -7.36 -16.19 26.64
C ASP A 262 -7.95 -15.03 27.45
N GLU A 263 -7.21 -13.93 27.62
CA GLU A 263 -7.68 -12.69 28.25
C GLU A 263 -8.59 -11.85 27.33
N TYR A 264 -8.59 -12.09 26.02
CA TYR A 264 -9.36 -11.31 25.05
C TYR A 264 -10.81 -11.81 24.94
N ALA A 265 -11.64 -11.08 24.18
CA ALA A 265 -12.98 -11.55 23.87
C ALA A 265 -12.94 -12.79 22.96
N GLN A 266 -13.93 -13.67 23.03
CA GLN A 266 -14.09 -14.73 22.05
C GLN A 266 -14.41 -14.13 20.67
N ASN A 267 -13.67 -14.54 19.63
CA ASN A 267 -13.94 -14.10 18.25
C ASN A 267 -14.00 -15.24 17.23
N VAL A 268 -13.77 -16.49 17.63
CA VAL A 268 -14.02 -17.69 16.82
C VAL A 268 -15.25 -18.41 17.37
N THR A 269 -16.26 -18.63 16.52
CA THR A 269 -17.56 -19.18 16.94
C THR A 269 -18.13 -20.16 15.91
N GLY A 270 -19.26 -20.81 16.23
CA GLY A 270 -20.03 -21.59 15.27
C GLY A 270 -19.27 -22.76 14.64
N ALA A 271 -19.49 -23.00 13.35
CA ALA A 271 -18.90 -24.11 12.60
C ALA A 271 -17.37 -24.02 12.51
N GLU A 272 -16.81 -22.81 12.51
CA GLU A 272 -15.35 -22.62 12.48
C GLU A 272 -14.71 -23.01 13.80
N LEU A 273 -15.33 -22.65 14.94
CA LEU A 273 -14.88 -23.11 16.24
C LEU A 273 -14.96 -24.64 16.32
N THR A 274 -16.05 -25.24 15.86
CA THR A 274 -16.20 -26.70 15.82
C THR A 274 -15.08 -27.35 14.98
N ALA A 275 -14.79 -26.83 13.79
CA ALA A 275 -13.73 -27.36 12.93
C ALA A 275 -12.33 -27.17 13.53
N LYS A 276 -12.06 -26.02 14.15
CA LYS A 276 -10.80 -25.72 14.84
C LYS A 276 -10.58 -26.68 16.02
N VAL A 277 -11.58 -26.85 16.88
CA VAL A 277 -11.55 -27.79 18.01
C VAL A 277 -11.38 -29.23 17.53
N ASP A 278 -12.16 -29.67 16.55
CA ASP A 278 -12.12 -31.03 16.01
C ASP A 278 -10.75 -31.37 15.37
N THR A 279 -10.10 -30.37 14.78
CA THR A 279 -8.74 -30.48 14.22
C THR A 279 -7.68 -30.53 15.32
N PHE A 280 -7.82 -29.70 16.37
CA PHE A 280 -6.89 -29.70 17.50
C PHE A 280 -6.99 -30.99 18.34
N VAL A 281 -8.20 -31.52 18.56
CA VAL A 281 -8.41 -32.83 19.21
C VAL A 281 -7.67 -33.94 18.47
N ARG A 282 -7.59 -33.87 17.13
CA ARG A 282 -6.82 -34.85 16.36
C ARG A 282 -5.32 -34.77 16.63
N PHE A 283 -4.78 -33.59 16.93
CA PHE A 283 -3.40 -33.43 17.36
C PHE A 283 -3.20 -33.97 18.79
N ALA A 284 -4.17 -33.74 19.68
CA ALA A 284 -4.13 -34.19 21.06
C ALA A 284 -3.98 -35.72 21.23
N ASP A 285 -4.42 -36.52 20.24
CA ASP A 285 -4.19 -37.98 20.22
C ASP A 285 -2.68 -38.36 20.22
N PHE A 286 -1.81 -37.41 19.86
CA PHE A 286 -0.37 -37.60 19.68
C PHE A 286 0.49 -36.80 20.67
N ASP A 287 -0.12 -35.94 21.49
CA ASP A 287 0.57 -35.17 22.51
C ASP A 287 0.11 -35.61 23.90
N MET A 288 1.01 -36.23 24.66
CA MET A 288 0.71 -36.75 25.99
C MET A 288 0.41 -35.65 27.03
N TYR A 289 0.70 -34.38 26.73
CA TYR A 289 0.40 -33.23 27.59
C TYR A 289 -0.89 -32.50 27.18
N VAL A 290 -1.51 -32.87 26.06
CA VAL A 290 -2.75 -32.25 25.59
C VAL A 290 -3.91 -33.18 25.84
N CYS A 291 -5.00 -32.62 26.34
CA CYS A 291 -6.23 -33.36 26.55
C CYS A 291 -6.94 -33.74 25.25
N SER A 292 -7.41 -34.99 25.15
CA SER A 292 -8.20 -35.50 24.01
C SER A 292 -9.64 -34.96 23.95
N SER A 293 -10.10 -34.21 24.97
CA SER A 293 -11.47 -33.67 25.05
C SER A 293 -11.50 -32.30 25.75
N PRO A 294 -11.21 -31.21 25.01
CA PRO A 294 -11.47 -29.83 25.42
C PRO A 294 -12.93 -29.68 25.92
N GLY A 295 -13.16 -29.23 27.15
CA GLY A 295 -14.50 -29.01 27.73
C GLY A 295 -15.10 -30.11 28.62
N GLU A 296 -14.53 -31.30 28.74
CA GLU A 296 -15.00 -32.36 29.66
C GLU A 296 -13.99 -32.66 30.78
N GLY A 297 -13.65 -31.63 31.56
CA GLY A 297 -12.94 -31.81 32.83
C GLY A 297 -11.44 -32.03 32.71
N CYS A 298 -10.74 -31.24 31.90
CA CYS A 298 -9.29 -31.11 31.99
C CYS A 298 -8.92 -30.17 33.13
N PRO A 299 -8.26 -30.66 34.20
CA PRO A 299 -7.68 -29.78 35.19
C PRO A 299 -6.50 -29.03 34.54
N ASP A 300 -6.35 -27.74 34.80
CA ASP A 300 -5.07 -26.99 34.72
C ASP A 300 -4.51 -26.45 33.37
N SER A 301 -5.24 -26.41 32.23
CA SER A 301 -4.74 -25.65 31.05
C SER A 301 -5.83 -24.94 30.23
N PRO A 302 -5.65 -23.65 29.83
CA PRO A 302 -6.65 -22.81 29.15
C PRO A 302 -6.79 -23.08 27.63
N TYR A 303 -6.50 -24.30 27.15
CA TYR A 303 -6.64 -24.66 25.72
C TYR A 303 -8.05 -24.37 25.16
N ASP A 304 -9.09 -24.61 25.95
CA ASP A 304 -10.48 -24.31 25.57
C ASP A 304 -10.68 -22.82 25.28
N GLU A 305 -9.98 -21.94 26.01
CA GLU A 305 -10.07 -20.49 25.83
C GLU A 305 -9.24 -20.01 24.64
N TRP A 306 -8.05 -20.58 24.43
CA TRP A 306 -7.23 -20.27 23.25
C TRP A 306 -7.93 -20.71 21.94
N LEU A 307 -8.56 -21.88 21.91
CA LEU A 307 -9.24 -22.39 20.71
C LEU A 307 -10.43 -21.51 20.27
N LYS A 308 -11.04 -20.78 21.19
CA LYS A 308 -12.14 -19.83 20.92
C LYS A 308 -11.66 -18.52 20.27
N ARG A 309 -10.35 -18.34 20.05
CA ARG A 309 -9.77 -17.05 19.72
C ARG A 309 -8.70 -17.11 18.64
N GLN A 310 -8.54 -16.01 17.93
CA GLN A 310 -7.45 -15.75 16.99
C GLN A 310 -7.29 -14.24 16.83
N TYR A 311 -6.12 -13.69 17.14
CA TYR A 311 -5.89 -12.24 17.09
C TYR A 311 -4.65 -11.92 16.27
N ILE A 312 -4.79 -10.98 15.33
CA ILE A 312 -3.67 -10.46 14.56
C ILE A 312 -3.09 -9.26 15.30
N THR A 313 -1.80 -9.28 15.60
CA THR A 313 -1.10 -8.16 16.29
C THR A 313 -0.49 -7.18 15.31
N ALA A 314 -0.09 -7.64 14.12
CA ALA A 314 0.52 -6.80 13.10
C ALA A 314 0.32 -7.36 11.69
N ILE A 315 0.29 -6.45 10.72
CA ILE A 315 0.30 -6.80 9.29
C ILE A 315 1.34 -5.92 8.57
N GLU A 316 2.21 -6.54 7.78
CA GLU A 316 3.17 -5.86 6.89
C GLU A 316 2.85 -6.15 5.41
N TRP A 317 2.99 -5.12 4.58
CA TRP A 317 2.68 -5.16 3.15
C TRP A 317 3.93 -4.86 2.34
N VAL A 318 4.36 -5.80 1.50
CA VAL A 318 5.53 -5.60 0.65
C VAL A 318 5.09 -5.62 -0.80
N GLY A 319 5.45 -4.56 -1.53
CA GLY A 319 5.20 -4.46 -2.96
C GLY A 319 3.73 -4.24 -3.34
N ASN A 320 2.84 -3.88 -2.41
CA ASN A 320 1.42 -3.62 -2.70
C ASN A 320 1.11 -2.11 -2.78
N ALA A 321 0.91 -1.62 -4.01
CA ALA A 321 0.50 -0.26 -4.33
C ALA A 321 -0.85 0.13 -3.70
N ALA A 322 -1.79 -0.82 -3.53
CA ALA A 322 -3.08 -0.56 -2.90
C ALA A 322 -2.98 -0.07 -1.44
N LYS A 323 -1.83 -0.37 -0.80
CA LYS A 323 -1.49 -0.03 0.58
C LYS A 323 -0.52 1.13 0.69
N SER A 324 -0.09 1.70 -0.43
CA SER A 324 0.85 2.81 -0.44
C SER A 324 0.18 4.09 0.06
N ALA A 325 0.93 4.92 0.79
CA ALA A 325 0.47 6.22 1.26
C ALA A 325 -0.14 7.05 0.11
N GLY A 326 -1.25 7.73 0.43
CA GLY A 326 -2.07 8.51 -0.51
C GLY A 326 -2.93 7.69 -1.48
N THR A 327 -3.03 6.37 -1.28
CA THR A 327 -3.97 5.53 -2.05
C THR A 327 -5.35 5.56 -1.41
N THR A 328 -6.37 5.94 -2.18
CA THR A 328 -7.79 5.82 -1.76
C THR A 328 -8.48 4.71 -2.54
N VAL A 329 -9.59 4.20 -2.00
CA VAL A 329 -10.41 3.19 -2.66
C VAL A 329 -11.84 3.69 -2.76
N THR A 330 -12.47 3.41 -3.89
CA THR A 330 -13.85 3.79 -4.17
C THR A 330 -14.53 2.64 -4.91
N ALA A 331 -15.85 2.55 -4.82
CA ALA A 331 -16.62 1.55 -5.57
C ALA A 331 -17.91 2.16 -6.09
N SER A 332 -18.60 1.40 -6.95
CA SER A 332 -19.93 1.75 -7.47
C SER A 332 -20.94 1.96 -6.33
N SER A 333 -20.90 1.09 -5.32
CA SER A 333 -21.74 1.16 -4.13
C SER A 333 -21.17 0.28 -3.01
N GLN A 334 -21.80 0.34 -1.83
CA GLN A 334 -21.54 -0.58 -0.72
C GLN A 334 -22.85 -0.99 -0.05
N LYS A 335 -23.01 -2.28 0.26
CA LYS A 335 -24.22 -2.84 0.88
C LYS A 335 -24.40 -2.40 2.34
N ALA A 336 -23.29 -2.31 3.06
CA ALA A 336 -23.26 -1.95 4.48
C ALA A 336 -21.93 -1.26 4.81
N ALA A 337 -21.88 -0.50 5.90
CA ALA A 337 -20.64 0.16 6.35
C ALA A 337 -19.52 -0.84 6.66
N ALA A 338 -19.86 -2.02 7.21
CA ALA A 338 -18.90 -3.10 7.43
C ALA A 338 -18.42 -3.79 6.13
N GLN A 339 -19.04 -3.48 4.98
CA GLN A 339 -18.75 -4.04 3.66
C GLN A 339 -18.30 -2.96 2.66
N SER A 340 -17.58 -1.96 3.16
CA SER A 340 -17.12 -0.82 2.37
C SER A 340 -15.99 -1.19 1.40
N PRO A 341 -15.69 -0.34 0.41
CA PRO A 341 -14.59 -0.59 -0.54
C PRO A 341 -13.23 -0.75 0.14
N GLU A 342 -13.02 -0.18 1.31
CA GLU A 342 -11.80 -0.33 2.13
C GLU A 342 -11.48 -1.78 2.46
N LYS A 343 -12.50 -2.64 2.48
CA LYS A 343 -12.35 -4.05 2.82
C LYS A 343 -11.63 -4.87 1.76
N VAL A 344 -11.59 -4.42 0.49
CA VAL A 344 -10.78 -5.12 -0.53
C VAL A 344 -9.28 -4.98 -0.33
N ARG A 345 -8.85 -4.16 0.64
CA ARG A 345 -7.46 -4.00 1.01
C ARG A 345 -7.37 -4.04 2.52
N ASP A 346 -7.81 -5.10 3.16
CA ASP A 346 -7.58 -5.29 4.60
C ASP A 346 -6.69 -6.51 4.89
N GLY A 347 -6.42 -7.34 3.87
CA GLY A 347 -5.55 -8.52 3.94
C GLY A 347 -6.27 -9.82 4.11
N TYR A 348 -7.58 -9.75 4.13
CA TYR A 348 -8.43 -10.85 4.43
C TYR A 348 -9.13 -11.33 3.14
N HIS A 349 -8.41 -12.15 2.36
CA HIS A 349 -8.86 -12.85 1.16
C HIS A 349 -10.09 -13.81 1.27
N TRP A 350 -10.90 -13.78 2.35
CA TRP A 350 -11.93 -14.80 2.60
C TRP A 350 -13.36 -14.25 2.64
N GLY A 351 -13.65 -13.11 3.27
CA GLY A 351 -15.02 -12.57 3.33
C GLY A 351 -16.09 -13.57 3.84
N THR A 352 -17.34 -13.41 3.37
CA THR A 352 -18.49 -14.29 3.64
C THR A 352 -18.27 -15.67 2.99
N PRO A 353 -18.60 -16.80 3.65
CA PRO A 353 -19.39 -16.94 4.88
C PRO A 353 -18.61 -16.82 6.19
N MET A 354 -17.30 -16.60 6.13
CA MET A 354 -16.43 -16.63 7.29
C MET A 354 -16.54 -15.34 8.10
N ASP A 355 -16.32 -14.20 7.43
CA ASP A 355 -16.50 -12.89 8.04
C ASP A 355 -17.01 -11.88 7.01
N ALA A 356 -18.30 -11.58 7.09
CA ALA A 356 -18.96 -10.62 6.21
C ALA A 356 -18.49 -9.17 6.43
N THR A 357 -17.69 -8.90 7.47
CA THR A 357 -17.16 -7.56 7.78
C THR A 357 -15.77 -7.29 7.17
N ARG A 358 -15.25 -8.26 6.43
CA ARG A 358 -13.91 -8.31 5.83
C ARG A 358 -13.98 -8.52 4.32
N GLU A 359 -14.96 -7.88 3.68
CA GLU A 359 -15.17 -7.95 2.24
C GLU A 359 -15.86 -6.68 1.75
N TRP A 360 -15.64 -6.32 0.49
CA TRP A 360 -16.48 -5.33 -0.17
C TRP A 360 -17.67 -6.03 -0.83
N VAL A 361 -18.85 -5.46 -0.69
CA VAL A 361 -20.08 -5.96 -1.30
C VAL A 361 -20.88 -4.79 -1.85
N SER A 362 -21.26 -4.86 -3.13
CA SER A 362 -22.11 -3.85 -3.76
C SER A 362 -23.56 -3.90 -3.22
N ALA A 363 -24.30 -2.80 -3.34
CA ALA A 363 -25.69 -2.68 -2.91
C ALA A 363 -26.66 -3.13 -4.03
N GLY A 364 -26.85 -4.44 -4.18
CA GLY A 364 -27.79 -5.04 -5.14
C GLY A 364 -27.30 -5.04 -6.59
N GLU A 365 -26.03 -4.73 -6.83
CA GLU A 365 -25.45 -4.61 -8.17
C GLU A 365 -24.78 -5.93 -8.61
N LYS A 366 -24.78 -6.19 -9.93
CA LYS A 366 -24.17 -7.38 -10.56
C LYS A 366 -23.11 -6.94 -11.58
N ALA A 367 -23.25 -7.34 -12.85
CA ALA A 367 -22.52 -6.74 -13.96
C ALA A 367 -22.75 -5.21 -14.00
N GLY A 368 -21.69 -4.45 -14.21
CA GLY A 368 -21.66 -2.99 -14.13
C GLY A 368 -21.17 -2.43 -12.79
N SER A 369 -21.11 -3.24 -11.74
CA SER A 369 -20.46 -2.84 -10.49
C SER A 369 -18.94 -2.76 -10.64
N TRP A 370 -18.30 -1.94 -9.81
CA TRP A 370 -16.85 -1.71 -9.91
C TRP A 370 -16.22 -1.31 -8.57
N VAL A 371 -14.92 -1.56 -8.44
CA VAL A 371 -14.07 -1.09 -7.34
C VAL A 371 -12.75 -0.55 -7.90
N GLN A 372 -12.24 0.55 -7.36
CA GLN A 372 -11.11 1.30 -7.92
C GLN A 372 -10.15 1.79 -6.83
N TYR A 373 -8.86 1.64 -7.08
CA TYR A 373 -7.81 2.39 -6.39
C TYR A 373 -7.48 3.69 -7.12
N ASN A 374 -7.31 4.76 -6.36
CA ASN A 374 -6.73 6.02 -6.82
C ASN A 374 -5.38 6.21 -6.12
N PHE A 375 -4.34 6.42 -6.90
CA PHE A 375 -2.97 6.56 -6.43
C PHE A 375 -2.54 8.03 -6.45
N THR A 376 -2.15 8.54 -5.29
CA THR A 376 -1.49 9.85 -5.17
C THR A 376 -0.23 9.71 -4.31
N PRO A 377 1.00 9.86 -4.86
CA PRO A 377 1.31 10.07 -6.28
C PRO A 377 0.99 8.84 -7.15
N THR A 378 1.16 8.96 -8.47
CA THR A 378 1.05 7.84 -9.41
C THR A 378 1.95 6.67 -9.00
N ARG A 379 1.53 5.46 -9.35
CA ARG A 379 2.26 4.22 -9.04
C ARG A 379 2.54 3.44 -10.30
N THR A 380 3.73 2.87 -10.39
CA THR A 380 4.06 1.88 -11.42
C THR A 380 3.66 0.50 -10.91
N ILE A 381 2.68 -0.13 -11.57
CA ILE A 381 2.16 -1.46 -11.22
C ILE A 381 2.27 -2.42 -12.40
N ASN A 382 2.46 -3.71 -12.15
CA ASN A 382 2.61 -4.73 -13.20
C ASN A 382 1.78 -6.01 -12.95
N ALA A 383 1.06 -6.08 -11.84
CA ALA A 383 0.19 -7.19 -11.52
C ALA A 383 -0.91 -6.77 -10.55
N VAL A 384 -2.01 -7.51 -10.57
CA VAL A 384 -3.14 -7.39 -9.65
C VAL A 384 -3.55 -8.78 -9.19
N THR A 385 -3.84 -8.98 -7.90
CA THR A 385 -4.48 -10.20 -7.39
C THR A 385 -5.90 -9.89 -6.95
N LEU A 386 -6.87 -10.68 -7.42
CA LEU A 386 -8.29 -10.55 -7.06
C LEU A 386 -8.77 -11.82 -6.38
N SER A 387 -9.30 -11.69 -5.17
CA SER A 387 -9.93 -12.77 -4.40
C SER A 387 -11.44 -12.58 -4.40
N ASP A 388 -12.16 -13.51 -5.01
CA ASP A 388 -13.62 -13.57 -4.94
C ASP A 388 -14.08 -13.99 -3.54
N ARG A 389 -15.38 -13.88 -3.29
CA ARG A 389 -16.01 -14.41 -2.09
C ARG A 389 -16.26 -15.91 -2.26
N PRO A 390 -15.90 -16.78 -1.30
CA PRO A 390 -16.09 -18.22 -1.35
C PRO A 390 -17.56 -18.61 -1.07
N LEU A 391 -18.46 -18.19 -1.94
CA LEU A 391 -19.91 -18.41 -1.82
C LEU A 391 -20.41 -19.26 -2.98
N LEU A 392 -20.98 -20.43 -2.71
CA LEU A 392 -21.47 -21.33 -3.77
C LEU A 392 -22.49 -20.67 -4.74
N THR A 393 -23.20 -19.64 -4.30
CA THR A 393 -24.23 -18.94 -5.07
C THR A 393 -23.75 -17.67 -5.75
N ASP A 394 -22.60 -17.14 -5.38
CA ASP A 394 -22.07 -15.88 -5.90
C ASP A 394 -20.67 -16.09 -6.47
N GLN A 395 -20.41 -15.54 -7.65
CA GLN A 395 -19.09 -15.62 -8.26
C GLN A 395 -18.97 -14.54 -9.32
N ILE A 396 -17.85 -13.82 -9.33
CA ILE A 396 -17.44 -12.97 -10.45
C ILE A 396 -16.89 -13.86 -11.56
N THR A 397 -17.60 -13.89 -12.70
CA THR A 397 -17.25 -14.75 -13.83
C THR A 397 -16.52 -14.03 -14.95
N GLY A 398 -16.39 -12.69 -14.87
CA GLY A 398 -15.61 -11.90 -15.82
C GLY A 398 -15.62 -10.40 -15.51
N GLY A 399 -14.57 -9.72 -15.97
CA GLY A 399 -14.41 -8.27 -15.83
C GLY A 399 -13.28 -7.70 -16.70
N ASN A 400 -12.91 -6.44 -16.44
CA ASN A 400 -11.68 -5.85 -16.93
C ASN A 400 -11.06 -4.91 -15.89
N LEU A 401 -9.73 -4.88 -15.85
CA LEU A 401 -8.97 -3.83 -15.21
C LEU A 401 -8.88 -2.64 -16.16
N GLN A 402 -9.31 -1.47 -15.73
CA GLN A 402 -9.18 -0.21 -16.45
C GLN A 402 -8.18 0.70 -15.74
N PHE A 403 -7.24 1.26 -16.51
CA PHE A 403 -6.15 2.07 -15.98
C PHE A 403 -6.31 3.55 -16.37
N SER A 404 -5.72 4.46 -15.59
CA SER A 404 -5.78 5.90 -15.87
C SER A 404 -5.11 6.32 -17.18
N ASP A 405 -4.23 5.49 -17.75
CA ASP A 405 -3.60 5.69 -19.06
C ASP A 405 -4.55 5.37 -20.24
N GLY A 406 -5.79 4.96 -19.95
CA GLY A 406 -6.82 4.58 -20.92
C GLY A 406 -6.77 3.11 -21.36
N SER A 407 -5.74 2.36 -20.95
CA SER A 407 -5.62 0.94 -21.30
C SER A 407 -6.52 0.04 -20.45
N THR A 408 -6.77 -1.18 -20.93
CA THR A 408 -7.53 -2.20 -20.21
C THR A 408 -6.86 -3.58 -20.28
N VAL A 409 -7.11 -4.41 -19.27
CA VAL A 409 -6.67 -5.82 -19.20
C VAL A 409 -7.86 -6.69 -18.82
N ALA A 410 -8.11 -7.78 -19.56
CA ALA A 410 -9.23 -8.67 -19.28
C ALA A 410 -9.06 -9.45 -17.96
N VAL A 411 -10.16 -9.62 -17.24
CA VAL A 411 -10.25 -10.41 -16.01
C VAL A 411 -11.13 -11.62 -16.29
N PRO A 412 -10.59 -12.86 -16.23
CA PRO A 412 -11.39 -14.06 -16.43
C PRO A 412 -12.22 -14.38 -15.17
N SER A 413 -12.93 -15.51 -15.17
CA SER A 413 -13.65 -15.97 -13.99
C SER A 413 -12.71 -16.09 -12.78
N LEU A 414 -13.10 -15.48 -11.66
CA LEU A 414 -12.35 -15.61 -10.42
C LEU A 414 -12.64 -16.97 -9.76
N PRO A 415 -11.67 -17.56 -9.05
CA PRO A 415 -11.90 -18.77 -8.25
C PRO A 415 -12.92 -18.52 -7.13
N ASN A 416 -14.01 -19.30 -7.10
CA ASN A 416 -15.08 -19.19 -6.09
C ASN A 416 -14.73 -19.89 -4.75
N ASN A 417 -13.47 -19.85 -4.36
CA ASN A 417 -12.96 -20.47 -3.13
C ASN A 417 -12.09 -19.50 -2.31
N GLY A 418 -12.15 -18.20 -2.62
CA GLY A 418 -11.33 -17.16 -1.98
C GLY A 418 -9.87 -17.14 -2.44
N SER A 419 -9.44 -18.09 -3.30
CA SER A 419 -8.09 -18.05 -3.83
C SER A 419 -7.93 -16.85 -4.77
N GLY A 420 -6.87 -16.08 -4.52
CA GLY A 420 -6.54 -14.92 -5.33
C GLY A 420 -6.09 -15.35 -6.73
N LEU A 421 -6.66 -14.73 -7.76
CA LEU A 421 -6.18 -14.85 -9.13
C LEU A 421 -5.24 -13.69 -9.44
N THR A 422 -3.95 -13.97 -9.65
CA THR A 422 -2.98 -12.97 -10.09
C THR A 422 -3.01 -12.77 -11.60
N ILE A 423 -3.26 -11.54 -12.02
CA ILE A 423 -3.27 -11.08 -13.41
C ILE A 423 -2.02 -10.23 -13.61
N LYS A 424 -1.11 -10.68 -14.47
CA LYS A 424 0.13 -9.98 -14.82
C LYS A 424 -0.03 -9.20 -16.12
N PHE A 425 0.58 -8.03 -16.20
CA PHE A 425 0.59 -7.17 -17.39
C PHE A 425 1.90 -6.38 -17.48
N PRO A 426 2.27 -5.82 -18.65
CA PRO A 426 3.42 -4.90 -18.74
C PRO A 426 3.30 -3.77 -17.72
N ALA A 427 4.40 -3.32 -17.12
CA ALA A 427 4.37 -2.28 -16.10
C ALA A 427 3.68 -1.00 -16.60
N LYS A 428 2.85 -0.40 -15.74
CA LYS A 428 2.05 0.79 -16.04
C LYS A 428 2.20 1.82 -14.94
N THR A 429 2.61 3.03 -15.28
CA THR A 429 2.64 4.18 -14.35
C THR A 429 1.30 4.89 -14.40
N VAL A 430 0.46 4.66 -13.39
CA VAL A 430 -0.96 5.04 -13.39
C VAL A 430 -1.36 5.80 -12.12
N SER A 431 -2.35 6.68 -12.23
CA SER A 431 -3.03 7.33 -11.10
C SER A 431 -4.27 6.55 -10.64
N SER A 432 -4.72 5.54 -11.38
CA SER A 432 -5.79 4.64 -10.93
C SER A 432 -5.77 3.28 -11.61
N VAL A 433 -6.35 2.29 -10.92
CA VAL A 433 -6.73 0.99 -11.48
C VAL A 433 -8.11 0.61 -10.96
N ARG A 434 -9.04 0.29 -11.87
CA ARG A 434 -10.43 -0.09 -11.58
C ARG A 434 -10.71 -1.50 -12.06
N LEU A 435 -11.28 -2.35 -11.20
CA LEU A 435 -11.96 -3.56 -11.66
C LEU A 435 -13.41 -3.21 -12.04
N ASN A 436 -13.74 -3.36 -13.32
CA ASN A 436 -15.11 -3.36 -13.82
C ASN A 436 -15.63 -4.80 -13.91
N ILE A 437 -16.71 -5.12 -13.20
CA ILE A 437 -17.32 -6.45 -13.24
C ILE A 437 -18.27 -6.51 -14.43
N THR A 438 -18.03 -7.42 -15.36
CA THR A 438 -18.83 -7.55 -16.60
C THR A 438 -19.80 -8.74 -16.57
N SER A 439 -19.51 -9.76 -15.75
CA SER A 439 -20.41 -10.90 -15.58
C SER A 439 -20.25 -11.55 -14.21
N VAL A 440 -21.35 -12.14 -13.72
CA VAL A 440 -21.43 -12.87 -12.46
C VAL A 440 -22.21 -14.17 -12.65
N SER A 441 -22.17 -15.08 -11.68
CA SER A 441 -23.00 -16.30 -11.71
C SER A 441 -24.49 -16.00 -11.55
N ALA A 442 -25.35 -16.94 -11.96
CA ALA A 442 -26.80 -16.73 -11.98
C ALA A 442 -27.40 -16.46 -10.58
N GLY A 443 -26.80 -17.01 -9.52
CA GLY A 443 -27.26 -16.86 -8.14
C GLY A 443 -26.81 -15.56 -7.47
N THR A 444 -25.89 -14.80 -8.08
CA THR A 444 -25.35 -13.56 -7.52
C THR A 444 -26.47 -12.53 -7.32
N THR A 445 -26.58 -12.00 -6.11
CA THR A 445 -27.50 -10.90 -5.75
C THR A 445 -26.77 -9.57 -5.58
N ASN A 446 -25.53 -9.63 -5.11
CA ASN A 446 -24.64 -8.51 -4.91
C ASN A 446 -23.27 -9.01 -5.36
N ALA A 447 -22.55 -8.30 -6.23
CA ALA A 447 -21.16 -8.61 -6.51
C ALA A 447 -20.27 -8.17 -5.33
N GLY A 448 -19.13 -8.83 -5.15
CA GLY A 448 -18.20 -8.45 -4.09
C GLY A 448 -16.82 -9.07 -4.28
N LEU A 449 -15.86 -8.59 -3.50
CA LEU A 449 -14.51 -9.15 -3.43
C LEU A 449 -14.10 -9.26 -1.97
N ALA A 450 -13.36 -10.32 -1.67
CA ALA A 450 -12.68 -10.44 -0.39
C ALA A 450 -11.39 -9.60 -0.38
N GLU A 451 -10.60 -9.61 -1.45
CA GLU A 451 -9.37 -8.80 -1.56
C GLU A 451 -9.08 -8.39 -3.01
N PHE A 452 -8.47 -7.23 -3.19
CA PHE A 452 -7.94 -6.68 -4.44
C PHE A 452 -6.56 -6.08 -4.14
N GLU A 453 -5.50 -6.77 -4.53
CA GLU A 453 -4.13 -6.29 -4.40
C GLU A 453 -3.62 -5.74 -5.73
N ALA A 454 -2.83 -4.66 -5.69
CA ALA A 454 -2.16 -4.11 -6.88
C ALA A 454 -0.68 -4.03 -6.60
N TYR A 455 0.16 -4.73 -7.36
CA TYR A 455 1.57 -4.86 -7.04
C TYR A 455 2.47 -3.89 -7.81
N LEU A 456 3.41 -3.29 -7.09
CA LEU A 456 4.43 -2.41 -7.62
C LEU A 456 5.32 -3.15 -8.60
N GLY A 457 5.62 -2.48 -9.72
CA GLY A 457 6.50 -3.00 -10.77
C GLY A 457 7.53 -1.96 -11.19
N THR A 458 8.61 -2.44 -11.81
CA THR A 458 9.58 -1.59 -12.51
C THR A 458 9.28 -1.60 -13.99
N ASP A 459 9.27 -0.42 -14.61
CA ASP A 459 9.18 -0.30 -16.06
C ASP A 459 10.55 -0.56 -16.70
N ASN A 460 10.63 -1.63 -17.49
CA ASN A 460 11.84 -2.06 -18.18
C ASN A 460 11.64 -2.08 -19.72
N VAL A 461 10.55 -1.47 -20.22
CA VAL A 461 10.23 -1.48 -21.64
C VAL A 461 10.76 -0.20 -22.28
N ALA A 462 11.52 -0.34 -23.36
CA ALA A 462 12.06 0.82 -24.06
C ALA A 462 11.01 1.48 -24.99
N PRO A 463 11.04 2.82 -25.14
CA PRO A 463 10.19 3.52 -26.08
C PRO A 463 10.48 3.14 -27.54
N VAL A 464 9.51 3.34 -28.42
CA VAL A 464 9.62 3.16 -29.87
C VAL A 464 9.58 4.51 -30.56
N VAL A 465 10.57 4.81 -31.40
CA VAL A 465 10.70 6.09 -32.11
C VAL A 465 10.69 5.89 -33.63
N THR A 466 9.97 6.74 -34.35
CA THR A 466 9.81 6.69 -35.82
C THR A 466 10.14 8.04 -36.47
N ALA A 467 10.51 8.01 -37.77
CA ALA A 467 10.80 9.20 -38.58
C ALA A 467 9.79 9.34 -39.73
N ALA A 468 9.35 10.57 -39.99
CA ALA A 468 8.45 10.92 -41.08
C ALA A 468 8.97 12.16 -41.85
N PRO A 469 9.21 12.09 -43.18
CA PRO A 469 9.11 10.89 -44.01
C PRO A 469 10.24 9.88 -43.70
N PRO A 470 10.05 8.59 -44.04
CA PRO A 470 11.12 7.59 -43.98
C PRO A 470 12.28 7.95 -44.93
N GLY A 471 13.42 7.25 -44.85
CA GLY A 471 14.57 7.51 -45.72
C GLY A 471 14.26 7.33 -47.20
N GLY A 472 14.85 8.18 -48.05
CA GLY A 472 14.58 8.23 -49.49
C GLY A 472 15.21 9.42 -50.21
N THR A 473 14.92 9.58 -51.50
CA THR A 473 15.38 10.74 -52.30
C THR A 473 14.36 11.85 -52.24
N TYR A 474 14.78 13.04 -51.80
CA TYR A 474 13.91 14.20 -51.65
C TYR A 474 14.58 15.46 -52.19
N ALA A 475 13.78 16.49 -52.46
CA ALA A 475 14.32 17.81 -52.77
C ALA A 475 15.01 18.41 -51.54
N VAL A 476 16.02 19.25 -51.79
CA VAL A 476 16.64 20.08 -50.75
C VAL A 476 15.55 20.95 -50.09
N GLY A 477 15.49 20.94 -48.76
CA GLY A 477 14.50 21.65 -47.94
C GLY A 477 13.47 20.77 -47.24
N GLN A 478 13.41 19.46 -47.51
CA GLN A 478 12.44 18.54 -46.90
C GLN A 478 12.56 18.49 -45.37
N ALA A 479 11.45 18.62 -44.64
CA ALA A 479 11.40 18.47 -43.18
C ALA A 479 11.29 16.99 -42.76
N ILE A 480 12.00 16.61 -41.69
CA ILE A 480 12.01 15.27 -41.09
C ILE A 480 11.57 15.39 -39.62
N THR A 481 10.46 14.74 -39.27
CA THR A 481 9.87 14.73 -37.92
C THR A 481 10.14 13.40 -37.23
N LEU A 482 10.52 13.43 -35.94
CA LEU A 482 10.66 12.24 -35.09
C LEU A 482 9.54 12.19 -34.04
N THR A 483 8.94 11.02 -33.83
CA THR A 483 7.84 10.81 -32.85
C THR A 483 8.11 9.54 -32.04
N ALA A 484 7.80 9.57 -30.73
CA ALA A 484 7.83 8.38 -29.87
C ALA A 484 6.42 7.93 -29.49
N ASN A 485 6.23 6.63 -29.24
CA ASN A 485 4.96 6.02 -28.82
C ASN A 485 4.56 6.34 -27.37
N GLU A 486 5.47 6.92 -26.59
CA GLU A 486 5.28 7.31 -25.20
C GLU A 486 6.15 8.52 -24.85
N THR A 487 5.89 9.11 -23.68
CA THR A 487 6.60 10.30 -23.21
C THR A 487 8.08 9.99 -22.99
N SER A 488 8.92 10.49 -23.90
CA SER A 488 10.35 10.20 -23.91
C SER A 488 11.14 11.34 -24.54
N THR A 489 12.45 11.38 -24.28
CA THR A 489 13.39 12.31 -24.91
C THR A 489 14.07 11.62 -26.09
N ILE A 490 13.93 12.17 -27.29
CA ILE A 490 14.58 11.65 -28.51
C ILE A 490 15.93 12.34 -28.71
N TYR A 491 16.98 11.54 -28.96
CA TYR A 491 18.34 11.99 -29.26
C TYR A 491 18.74 11.54 -30.67
N TYR A 492 19.46 12.39 -31.42
CA TYR A 492 19.79 12.11 -32.82
C TYR A 492 21.14 12.66 -33.28
N THR A 493 21.61 12.17 -34.43
CA THR A 493 22.76 12.64 -35.21
C THR A 493 22.43 12.62 -36.71
N THR A 494 22.97 13.54 -37.49
CA THR A 494 22.69 13.66 -38.95
C THR A 494 23.84 13.20 -39.84
N ASN A 495 25.01 12.94 -39.26
CA ASN A 495 26.24 12.56 -39.97
C ASN A 495 26.51 11.03 -39.95
N GLY A 496 25.54 10.22 -39.50
CA GLY A 496 25.68 8.76 -39.40
C GLY A 496 26.44 8.24 -38.18
N SER A 497 26.96 9.11 -37.31
CA SER A 497 27.53 8.69 -36.01
C SER A 497 26.45 8.14 -35.08
N THR A 498 26.78 7.20 -34.19
CA THR A 498 25.79 6.62 -33.27
C THR A 498 25.41 7.66 -32.18
N PRO A 499 24.13 8.02 -32.01
CA PRO A 499 23.70 8.98 -31.00
C PRO A 499 23.85 8.42 -29.58
N THR A 500 24.11 9.30 -28.61
CA THR A 500 24.12 9.05 -27.16
C THR A 500 23.23 10.06 -26.44
N THR A 501 23.05 9.93 -25.12
CA THR A 501 22.30 10.93 -24.31
C THR A 501 23.00 12.31 -24.24
N ALA A 502 24.23 12.42 -24.76
CA ALA A 502 24.94 13.69 -24.95
C ALA A 502 24.72 14.28 -26.37
N SER A 503 24.09 13.55 -27.29
CA SER A 503 23.77 14.03 -28.64
C SER A 503 22.65 15.07 -28.62
N SER A 504 22.38 15.67 -29.78
CA SER A 504 21.34 16.68 -29.95
C SER A 504 19.96 16.11 -29.58
N LYS A 505 19.24 16.85 -28.73
CA LYS A 505 17.85 16.55 -28.38
C LYS A 505 16.93 17.02 -29.50
N TYR A 506 16.04 16.14 -29.94
CA TYR A 506 15.02 16.48 -30.91
C TYR A 506 13.96 17.36 -30.24
N THR A 507 13.88 18.61 -30.67
CA THR A 507 12.95 19.62 -30.14
C THR A 507 12.09 20.25 -31.23
N ALA A 508 12.46 20.07 -32.50
CA ALA A 508 11.76 20.53 -33.69
C ALA A 508 12.19 19.71 -34.93
N PRO A 509 11.39 19.70 -36.02
CA PRO A 509 11.74 18.99 -37.26
C PRO A 509 13.09 19.39 -37.85
N LEU A 510 13.79 18.43 -38.46
CA LEU A 510 15.08 18.61 -39.12
C LEU A 510 14.88 19.00 -40.58
N THR A 511 15.71 19.89 -41.14
CA THR A 511 15.64 20.29 -42.56
C THR A 511 16.73 19.60 -43.38
N LEU A 512 16.36 18.92 -44.47
CA LEU A 512 17.27 18.23 -45.38
C LEU A 512 17.99 19.24 -46.29
N SER A 513 19.21 19.64 -45.95
CA SER A 513 20.02 20.58 -46.74
C SER A 513 20.89 19.91 -47.83
N GLY A 514 20.94 18.58 -47.82
CA GLY A 514 21.71 17.73 -48.73
C GLY A 514 21.63 16.28 -48.24
N PRO A 515 22.30 15.32 -48.90
CA PRO A 515 22.29 13.92 -48.47
C PRO A 515 22.78 13.76 -47.03
N LEU A 516 22.07 12.99 -46.20
CA LEU A 516 22.44 12.76 -44.81
C LEU A 516 22.07 11.35 -44.33
N THR A 517 22.72 10.91 -43.26
CA THR A 517 22.39 9.66 -42.56
C THR A 517 21.91 10.01 -41.15
N LEU A 518 20.61 9.93 -40.93
CA LEU A 518 19.96 10.24 -39.67
C LEU A 518 19.97 8.99 -38.78
N LYS A 519 20.57 9.08 -37.59
CA LYS A 519 20.45 8.06 -36.55
C LYS A 519 19.78 8.65 -35.32
N TYR A 520 18.86 7.91 -34.70
CA TYR A 520 18.09 8.41 -33.56
C TYR A 520 17.64 7.29 -32.62
N PHE A 521 17.44 7.62 -31.34
CA PHE A 521 16.86 6.75 -30.31
C PHE A 521 16.11 7.59 -29.26
N ALA A 522 15.29 6.97 -28.42
CA ALA A 522 14.53 7.64 -27.36
C ALA A 522 14.86 7.06 -25.98
N VAL A 523 14.77 7.90 -24.94
CA VAL A 523 14.91 7.51 -23.53
C VAL A 523 13.68 7.98 -22.76
N ASP A 524 12.99 7.08 -22.08
CA ASP A 524 11.82 7.38 -21.27
C ASP A 524 12.17 7.90 -19.85
N SER A 525 11.15 8.13 -19.03
CA SER A 525 11.32 8.58 -17.64
C SER A 525 11.84 7.51 -16.67
N ALA A 526 11.71 6.22 -17.02
CA ALA A 526 12.27 5.07 -16.30
C ALA A 526 13.72 4.76 -16.74
N ASN A 527 14.27 5.57 -17.65
CA ASN A 527 15.61 5.47 -18.21
C ASN A 527 15.81 4.26 -19.14
N ASN A 528 14.74 3.69 -19.69
CA ASN A 528 14.84 2.69 -20.75
C ASN A 528 15.16 3.37 -22.08
N SER A 529 16.07 2.77 -22.85
CA SER A 529 16.55 3.33 -24.11
C SER A 529 16.10 2.47 -25.30
N SER A 530 15.50 3.10 -26.32
CA SER A 530 15.18 2.44 -27.57
C SER A 530 16.43 1.98 -28.31
N ALA A 531 16.28 1.02 -29.22
CA ALA A 531 17.32 0.76 -30.21
C ALA A 531 17.57 2.00 -31.08
N VAL A 532 18.80 2.17 -31.56
CA VAL A 532 19.15 3.22 -32.52
C VAL A 532 18.59 2.87 -33.90
N VAL A 533 17.72 3.72 -34.42
CA VAL A 533 17.16 3.62 -35.77
C VAL A 533 18.03 4.41 -36.74
N THR A 534 18.25 3.90 -37.95
CA THR A 534 19.07 4.54 -39.01
C THR A 534 18.21 4.77 -40.26
N GLN A 535 18.27 5.98 -40.82
CA GLN A 535 17.63 6.39 -42.07
C GLN A 535 18.61 7.14 -42.98
N THR A 536 18.51 6.96 -44.29
CA THR A 536 19.36 7.64 -45.29
C THR A 536 18.52 8.49 -46.23
N TYR A 537 18.98 9.70 -46.52
CA TYR A 537 18.31 10.66 -47.40
C TYR A 537 19.24 11.13 -48.53
N SER A 538 18.74 11.26 -49.78
CA SER A 538 19.49 11.61 -51.03
C SER A 538 18.79 12.67 -51.92
N THR A 539 19.44 13.17 -53.00
CA THR A 539 18.91 14.23 -53.92
C THR A 539 19.20 13.94 -55.44
N GLY A 540 18.21 13.94 -56.38
CA GLY A 540 18.37 13.70 -57.87
C GLY A 540 17.06 13.67 -58.74
N PRO A 541 17.07 13.63 -60.12
CA PRO A 541 15.87 13.71 -61.01
C PRO A 541 15.24 12.34 -61.44
N ASP A 542 13.94 12.35 -61.74
CA ASP A 542 13.00 11.19 -61.72
C ASP A 542 12.44 10.75 -63.10
N VAL A 543 12.08 9.47 -63.31
CA VAL A 543 11.45 8.95 -64.56
C VAL A 543 10.35 7.91 -64.32
N ILE A 544 10.00 7.61 -63.07
CA ILE A 544 8.99 6.63 -62.71
C ILE A 544 7.63 7.33 -62.62
N LYS A 545 6.52 6.64 -62.92
CA LYS A 545 5.20 7.23 -62.67
C LYS A 545 4.91 7.13 -61.18
N PRO A 546 4.48 8.22 -60.53
CA PRO A 546 4.14 8.18 -59.12
C PRO A 546 2.93 7.27 -58.89
N VAL A 547 2.95 6.55 -57.79
CA VAL A 547 1.83 5.79 -57.22
C VAL A 547 1.33 6.58 -56.02
N VAL A 548 0.07 6.98 -56.04
CA VAL A 548 -0.57 7.70 -54.94
C VAL A 548 -1.57 6.80 -54.23
N THR A 549 -1.52 6.78 -52.91
CA THR A 549 -2.42 6.00 -52.05
C THR A 549 -3.08 6.90 -51.02
N ALA A 550 -4.37 6.66 -50.76
CA ALA A 550 -5.10 7.26 -49.65
C ALA A 550 -4.93 6.43 -48.38
N ASN A 551 -4.60 7.10 -47.27
CA ASN A 551 -4.61 6.54 -45.92
C ASN A 551 -5.39 7.48 -44.98
N PRO A 552 -6.46 7.01 -44.32
CA PRO A 552 -7.05 5.68 -44.45
C PRO A 552 -7.64 5.40 -45.84
N VAL A 553 -7.77 4.12 -46.21
CA VAL A 553 -8.58 3.70 -47.37
C VAL A 553 -10.08 3.90 -47.06
N GLY A 554 -10.95 3.87 -48.07
CA GLY A 554 -12.38 4.16 -47.90
C GLY A 554 -13.08 3.29 -46.84
N GLY A 555 -14.01 3.89 -46.10
CA GLY A 555 -14.67 3.25 -44.95
C GLY A 555 -15.45 4.21 -44.04
N GLN A 556 -15.77 3.75 -42.83
CA GLN A 556 -16.47 4.53 -41.81
C GLN A 556 -15.49 5.21 -40.86
N TYR A 557 -15.58 6.55 -40.75
CA TYR A 557 -14.63 7.36 -40.00
C TYR A 557 -15.31 8.56 -39.34
N ALA A 558 -14.79 9.01 -38.20
CA ALA A 558 -15.32 10.19 -37.53
C ALA A 558 -15.08 11.48 -38.36
N PRO A 559 -15.95 12.49 -38.29
CA PRO A 559 -15.67 13.81 -38.84
C PRO A 559 -14.35 14.36 -38.30
N GLY A 560 -13.57 15.04 -39.15
CA GLY A 560 -12.22 15.48 -38.86
C GLY A 560 -11.14 14.42 -39.14
N THR A 561 -11.51 13.18 -39.50
CA THR A 561 -10.54 12.20 -39.99
C THR A 561 -9.80 12.77 -41.19
N THR A 562 -8.49 12.91 -41.06
CA THR A 562 -7.65 13.46 -42.10
C THR A 562 -7.21 12.37 -43.05
N ILE A 563 -7.62 12.49 -44.31
CA ILE A 563 -7.19 11.61 -45.38
C ILE A 563 -5.87 12.14 -45.93
N THR A 564 -4.85 11.32 -45.84
CA THR A 564 -3.54 11.62 -46.40
C THR A 564 -3.39 10.93 -47.74
N LEU A 565 -2.99 11.71 -48.75
CA LEU A 565 -2.59 11.18 -50.03
C LEU A 565 -1.07 11.15 -50.04
N THR A 566 -0.50 9.96 -50.17
CA THR A 566 0.95 9.78 -50.20
C THR A 566 1.33 9.26 -51.57
N ALA A 567 2.19 10.00 -52.27
CA ALA A 567 2.88 9.48 -53.43
C ALA A 567 4.15 8.75 -52.97
N ASN A 568 4.51 7.68 -53.66
CA ASN A 568 5.78 6.94 -53.48
C ASN A 568 7.03 7.77 -53.82
N GLU A 569 6.86 8.94 -54.44
CA GLU A 569 7.92 9.87 -54.88
C GLU A 569 7.37 11.31 -54.93
N PRO A 570 8.22 12.37 -54.99
CA PRO A 570 7.77 13.75 -55.04
C PRO A 570 6.89 14.07 -56.27
N ALA A 571 5.59 14.31 -56.04
CA ALA A 571 4.62 14.56 -57.09
C ALA A 571 3.53 15.58 -56.71
N ASP A 572 3.06 16.36 -57.69
CA ASP A 572 1.83 17.17 -57.64
C ASP A 572 0.62 16.24 -57.58
N ILE A 573 0.09 16.04 -56.38
CA ILE A 573 -1.13 15.27 -56.16
C ILE A 573 -2.33 16.18 -56.35
N ARG A 574 -3.35 15.71 -57.07
CA ARG A 574 -4.59 16.44 -57.37
C ARG A 574 -5.79 15.59 -56.99
N TYR A 575 -6.83 16.20 -56.44
CA TYR A 575 -8.00 15.48 -55.93
C TYR A 575 -9.32 16.23 -56.07
N THR A 576 -10.42 15.51 -55.91
CA THR A 576 -11.80 16.01 -55.78
C THR A 576 -12.52 15.25 -54.68
N THR A 577 -13.42 15.89 -53.95
CA THR A 577 -14.15 15.29 -52.80
C THR A 577 -15.63 15.02 -53.08
N ASP A 578 -16.11 15.45 -54.25
CA ASP A 578 -17.48 15.33 -54.74
C ASP A 578 -17.62 14.22 -55.81
N GLY A 579 -16.54 13.49 -56.10
CA GLY A 579 -16.50 12.41 -57.10
C GLY A 579 -16.29 12.84 -58.55
N THR A 580 -16.11 14.14 -58.84
CA THR A 580 -15.75 14.64 -60.17
C THR A 580 -14.33 14.21 -60.59
N ASP A 581 -13.99 14.22 -61.88
CA ASP A 581 -12.67 13.76 -62.35
C ASP A 581 -11.56 14.78 -62.00
N PRO A 582 -10.54 14.38 -61.21
CA PRO A 582 -9.46 15.28 -60.81
C PRO A 582 -8.55 15.72 -61.96
N LEU A 583 -8.53 15.04 -63.11
CA LEU A 583 -7.75 15.49 -64.27
C LEU A 583 -8.26 16.81 -64.87
N THR A 584 -9.55 17.11 -64.68
CA THR A 584 -10.20 18.32 -65.21
C THR A 584 -10.62 19.32 -64.13
N ALA A 585 -10.90 18.84 -62.92
CA ALA A 585 -11.42 19.66 -61.82
C ALA A 585 -10.59 19.54 -60.52
N GLY A 586 -9.40 18.94 -60.59
CA GLY A 586 -8.59 18.59 -59.41
C GLY A 586 -8.00 19.78 -58.67
N LEU A 587 -8.32 19.85 -57.38
CA LEU A 587 -7.66 20.73 -56.43
C LEU A 587 -6.26 20.18 -56.10
N PRO A 588 -5.24 21.04 -55.96
CA PRO A 588 -3.92 20.60 -55.53
C PRO A 588 -3.97 20.12 -54.08
N TYR A 589 -3.40 18.95 -53.82
CA TYR A 589 -3.26 18.37 -52.48
C TYR A 589 -2.07 19.01 -51.78
N THR A 590 -2.35 20.01 -50.96
CA THR A 590 -1.35 20.77 -50.20
C THR A 590 -1.41 20.47 -48.71
N THR A 591 -2.54 19.95 -48.24
CA THR A 591 -2.78 19.55 -46.86
C THR A 591 -3.63 18.29 -46.85
N ALA A 592 -3.60 17.54 -45.74
CA ALA A 592 -4.51 16.42 -45.54
C ALA A 592 -5.97 16.86 -45.78
N ILE A 593 -6.73 15.99 -46.43
CA ILE A 593 -8.11 16.27 -46.82
C ILE A 593 -8.98 15.92 -45.63
N PRO A 594 -9.65 16.88 -44.99
CA PRO A 594 -10.48 16.58 -43.85
C PRO A 594 -11.80 15.98 -44.34
N PHE A 595 -12.14 14.81 -43.82
CA PHE A 595 -13.49 14.29 -43.93
C PHE A 595 -14.39 15.01 -42.91
N ASN A 596 -15.15 16.02 -43.34
CA ASN A 596 -15.90 16.91 -42.43
C ASN A 596 -17.32 16.44 -42.07
N GLY A 597 -17.80 15.37 -42.68
CA GLY A 597 -18.88 14.55 -42.12
C GLY A 597 -20.31 15.11 -41.94
N PRO A 598 -20.95 15.79 -42.89
CA PRO A 598 -22.42 15.86 -42.90
C PRO A 598 -23.07 14.75 -43.77
N GLY A 599 -22.29 13.96 -44.52
CA GLY A 599 -22.76 12.92 -45.45
C GLY A 599 -21.61 12.14 -46.09
N PRO A 600 -21.87 11.21 -47.04
CA PRO A 600 -20.82 10.46 -47.72
C PRO A 600 -19.91 11.39 -48.54
N MET A 601 -18.60 11.20 -48.45
CA MET A 601 -17.58 11.87 -49.27
C MET A 601 -17.02 10.88 -50.28
N THR A 602 -16.93 11.28 -51.56
CA THR A 602 -16.30 10.47 -52.63
C THR A 602 -15.02 11.15 -53.09
N LEU A 603 -13.88 10.58 -52.72
CA LEU A 603 -12.55 11.11 -53.02
C LEU A 603 -12.00 10.46 -54.29
N LYS A 604 -11.68 11.28 -55.31
CA LYS A 604 -10.87 10.84 -56.46
C LYS A 604 -9.54 11.59 -56.50
N TYR A 605 -8.46 10.92 -56.92
CA TYR A 605 -7.12 11.53 -56.90
C TYR A 605 -6.14 10.88 -57.88
N PHE A 606 -5.15 11.66 -58.31
CA PHE A 606 -3.97 11.21 -59.09
C PHE A 606 -2.73 12.02 -58.69
N ALA A 607 -1.55 11.64 -59.17
CA ALA A 607 -0.30 12.35 -58.95
C ALA A 607 0.48 12.59 -60.25
N ARG A 608 1.23 13.69 -60.32
CA ARG A 608 2.18 14.01 -61.40
C ARG A 608 3.55 14.36 -60.83
N ASP A 609 4.59 13.60 -61.15
CA ASP A 609 5.94 13.87 -60.63
C ASP A 609 6.54 15.16 -61.20
N THR A 610 7.70 15.55 -60.68
CA THR A 610 8.46 16.72 -61.17
C THR A 610 9.05 16.55 -62.58
N ALA A 611 9.12 15.32 -63.09
CA ALA A 611 9.54 15.00 -64.46
C ALA A 611 8.36 15.00 -65.46
N GLY A 612 7.13 15.16 -64.97
CA GLY A 612 5.90 15.25 -65.75
C GLY A 612 5.12 13.94 -65.91
N ASN A 613 5.58 12.82 -65.33
CA ASN A 613 4.91 11.52 -65.36
C ASN A 613 3.63 11.53 -64.52
N VAL A 614 2.54 10.93 -65.05
CA VAL A 614 1.21 10.97 -64.43
C VAL A 614 0.72 9.57 -64.04
N SER A 615 0.19 9.44 -62.82
CA SER A 615 -0.44 8.22 -62.29
C SER A 615 -1.85 7.97 -62.88
N GLU A 616 -2.41 6.79 -62.66
CA GLU A 616 -3.85 6.55 -62.86
C GLU A 616 -4.69 7.25 -61.78
N VAL A 617 -5.99 7.48 -62.06
CA VAL A 617 -6.95 8.09 -61.12
C VAL A 617 -7.54 7.02 -60.20
N ALA A 618 -7.35 7.16 -58.89
CA ALA A 618 -7.92 6.29 -57.86
C ALA A 618 -9.20 6.88 -57.27
N THR A 619 -10.10 6.03 -56.72
CA THR A 619 -11.39 6.43 -56.11
C THR A 619 -11.60 5.76 -54.75
N GLN A 620 -12.12 6.51 -53.76
CA GLN A 620 -12.46 6.05 -52.40
C GLN A 620 -13.75 6.69 -51.87
N THR A 621 -14.45 6.03 -50.95
CA THR A 621 -15.68 6.55 -50.32
C THR A 621 -15.58 6.54 -48.79
N TYR A 622 -15.99 7.63 -48.14
CA TYR A 622 -15.93 7.82 -46.68
C TYR A 622 -17.31 8.18 -46.12
N THR A 623 -17.69 7.61 -44.97
CA THR A 623 -18.98 7.85 -44.31
C THR A 623 -18.82 8.03 -42.80
N VAL A 624 -19.68 8.83 -42.15
CA VAL A 624 -19.68 9.02 -40.69
C VAL A 624 -20.44 7.88 -39.99
N PRO A 625 -19.92 7.27 -38.92
CA PRO A 625 -20.71 6.42 -38.04
C PRO A 625 -21.85 7.22 -37.38
N PRO A 626 -23.06 6.69 -37.21
CA PRO A 626 -24.13 7.41 -36.52
C PRO A 626 -23.71 7.79 -35.09
N ASP A 627 -23.81 9.06 -34.73
CA ASP A 627 -23.56 9.53 -33.37
C ASP A 627 -24.72 9.11 -32.46
N THR A 628 -24.38 8.30 -31.46
CA THR A 628 -25.30 7.72 -30.48
C THR A 628 -24.83 7.99 -29.05
N ALA A 629 -23.72 8.71 -28.89
CA ALA A 629 -23.09 8.93 -27.61
C ALA A 629 -23.60 10.24 -27.01
N ALA A 630 -24.09 10.18 -25.78
CA ALA A 630 -24.47 11.38 -25.06
C ALA A 630 -23.23 12.11 -24.49
N PRO A 631 -23.27 13.45 -24.38
CA PRO A 631 -22.17 14.21 -23.81
C PRO A 631 -22.02 13.89 -22.32
N THR A 632 -20.83 14.06 -21.77
CA THR A 632 -20.54 13.97 -20.33
C THR A 632 -20.33 15.35 -19.74
N VAL A 633 -21.18 15.72 -18.77
CA VAL A 633 -21.05 16.98 -18.04
C VAL A 633 -20.36 16.73 -16.69
N THR A 634 -19.43 17.61 -16.34
CA THR A 634 -18.66 17.58 -15.10
C THR A 634 -18.89 18.87 -14.34
N ALA A 635 -19.05 18.77 -13.02
CA ALA A 635 -18.98 19.92 -12.13
C ALA A 635 -17.57 20.05 -11.52
N ASN A 636 -17.03 21.27 -11.51
CA ASN A 636 -15.77 21.61 -10.90
C ASN A 636 -15.96 22.77 -9.91
N PRO A 637 -15.68 22.57 -8.62
CA PRO A 637 -15.25 21.31 -8.01
C PRO A 637 -16.35 20.25 -7.98
N THR A 638 -15.98 18.97 -7.86
CA THR A 638 -16.93 17.87 -7.62
C THR A 638 -17.45 17.91 -6.16
N SER A 639 -18.48 17.11 -5.83
CA SER A 639 -19.11 17.09 -4.49
C SER A 639 -18.07 17.10 -3.35
N ARG A 640 -18.14 18.15 -2.53
CA ARG A 640 -17.30 18.39 -1.36
C ARG A 640 -17.95 19.46 -0.47
N ALA A 641 -17.37 19.68 0.70
CA ALA A 641 -17.68 20.84 1.52
C ALA A 641 -17.09 22.11 0.88
N LEU A 642 -17.92 23.15 0.72
CA LEU A 642 -17.55 24.43 0.13
C LEU A 642 -17.95 25.57 1.05
N ALA A 643 -17.03 26.49 1.30
CA ALA A 643 -17.34 27.71 2.03
C ALA A 643 -18.45 28.49 1.33
N SER A 644 -19.29 29.19 2.11
CA SER A 644 -20.28 30.13 1.58
C SER A 644 -19.57 31.14 0.67
N GLY A 645 -20.09 31.35 -0.54
CA GLY A 645 -19.49 32.21 -1.56
C GLY A 645 -18.52 31.53 -2.54
N ALA A 646 -18.18 30.24 -2.34
CA ALA A 646 -17.39 29.49 -3.31
C ALA A 646 -18.15 29.28 -4.63
N THR A 647 -17.44 29.21 -5.75
CA THR A 647 -18.03 29.04 -7.09
C THR A 647 -17.95 27.59 -7.58
N ILE A 648 -18.95 27.17 -8.35
CA ILE A 648 -19.05 25.87 -9.02
C ILE A 648 -19.24 26.12 -10.51
N ALA A 649 -18.36 25.52 -11.32
CA ALA A 649 -18.42 25.55 -12.76
C ALA A 649 -18.94 24.22 -13.32
N LEU A 650 -19.66 24.27 -14.43
CA LEU A 650 -20.06 23.08 -15.20
C LEU A 650 -19.36 23.11 -16.56
N SER A 651 -18.86 21.97 -17.00
CA SER A 651 -18.21 21.81 -18.31
C SER A 651 -18.61 20.49 -18.94
N ALA A 652 -18.80 20.46 -20.25
CA ALA A 652 -19.03 19.25 -21.02
C ALA A 652 -17.73 18.83 -21.75
N ASN A 653 -17.56 17.54 -21.99
CA ASN A 653 -16.48 16.97 -22.78
C ASN A 653 -16.55 17.34 -24.29
N GLU A 654 -17.69 17.84 -24.75
CA GLU A 654 -17.95 18.24 -26.12
C GLU A 654 -18.94 19.43 -26.17
N PRO A 655 -19.13 20.10 -27.32
CA PRO A 655 -20.09 21.20 -27.45
C PRO A 655 -21.52 20.76 -27.10
N ALA A 656 -21.98 21.13 -25.90
CA ALA A 656 -23.30 20.77 -25.40
C ALA A 656 -23.95 21.95 -24.66
N ALA A 657 -25.27 22.04 -24.74
CA ALA A 657 -26.06 22.93 -23.89
C ALA A 657 -26.24 22.26 -22.52
N ILE A 658 -25.76 22.91 -21.44
CA ILE A 658 -25.86 22.39 -20.07
C ILE A 658 -27.04 23.04 -19.36
N TYR A 659 -27.88 22.22 -18.74
CA TYR A 659 -29.03 22.64 -17.92
C TYR A 659 -28.90 22.09 -16.52
N TYR A 660 -29.24 22.88 -15.50
CA TYR A 660 -29.10 22.47 -14.11
C TYR A 660 -30.22 22.97 -13.20
N THR A 661 -30.41 22.28 -12.08
CA THR A 661 -31.29 22.68 -10.97
C THR A 661 -30.48 22.69 -9.68
N THR A 662 -30.86 23.57 -8.74
CA THR A 662 -30.20 23.71 -7.42
C THR A 662 -31.06 23.20 -6.27
N ASN A 663 -32.30 22.81 -6.56
CA ASN A 663 -33.29 22.34 -5.59
C ASN A 663 -33.45 20.80 -5.60
N GLY A 664 -32.54 20.08 -6.27
CA GLY A 664 -32.56 18.62 -6.38
C GLY A 664 -33.60 18.04 -7.36
N SER A 665 -34.37 18.88 -8.08
CA SER A 665 -35.26 18.40 -9.14
C SER A 665 -34.48 17.94 -10.38
N THR A 666 -35.03 17.00 -11.16
CA THR A 666 -34.33 16.50 -12.35
C THR A 666 -34.34 17.55 -13.47
N PRO A 667 -33.18 17.99 -13.98
CA PRO A 667 -33.11 18.97 -15.07
C PRO A 667 -33.61 18.37 -16.39
N THR A 668 -34.09 19.24 -17.29
CA THR A 668 -34.56 18.87 -18.63
C THR A 668 -33.84 19.70 -19.69
N ALA A 669 -33.99 19.35 -20.98
CA ALA A 669 -33.38 20.07 -22.10
C ALA A 669 -34.03 21.46 -22.39
N THR A 670 -34.93 21.92 -21.52
CA THR A 670 -35.70 23.16 -21.70
C THR A 670 -35.58 24.06 -20.48
N GLU A 671 -35.18 25.31 -20.70
CA GLU A 671 -34.97 26.27 -19.62
C GLU A 671 -36.29 26.67 -18.92
N SER A 672 -36.24 26.80 -17.60
CA SER A 672 -37.34 27.24 -16.75
C SER A 672 -36.80 27.96 -15.50
N PRO A 673 -37.65 28.61 -14.68
CA PRO A 673 -37.19 29.29 -13.46
C PRO A 673 -36.44 28.39 -12.45
N THR A 674 -36.64 27.07 -12.51
CA THR A 674 -35.96 26.09 -11.64
C THR A 674 -35.00 25.16 -12.40
N ASN A 675 -34.92 25.27 -13.73
CA ASN A 675 -34.01 24.53 -14.61
C ASN A 675 -33.25 25.51 -15.50
N ILE A 676 -32.09 25.93 -15.04
CA ILE A 676 -31.35 27.06 -15.59
C ILE A 676 -30.35 26.57 -16.64
N LYS A 677 -30.23 27.29 -17.76
CA LYS A 677 -29.17 27.04 -18.73
C LYS A 677 -27.86 27.63 -18.20
N TYR A 678 -26.85 26.79 -18.04
CA TYR A 678 -25.57 27.22 -17.46
C TYR A 678 -24.84 28.22 -18.37
N ASN A 679 -24.30 29.28 -17.75
CA ASN A 679 -23.48 30.30 -18.40
C ASN A 679 -22.21 30.53 -17.59
N ALA A 680 -21.04 30.30 -18.20
CA ALA A 680 -19.75 30.45 -17.52
C ALA A 680 -19.47 31.88 -16.99
N ALA A 681 -20.10 32.91 -17.56
CA ALA A 681 -20.00 34.28 -17.07
C ALA A 681 -20.74 34.49 -15.72
N ASN A 682 -21.68 33.59 -15.39
CA ASN A 682 -22.48 33.62 -14.17
C ASN A 682 -22.36 32.24 -13.47
N PRO A 683 -21.22 31.96 -12.79
CA PRO A 683 -21.01 30.67 -12.14
C PRO A 683 -22.01 30.41 -11.01
N ILE A 684 -22.22 29.15 -10.67
CA ILE A 684 -23.10 28.76 -9.58
C ILE A 684 -22.38 29.08 -8.27
N VAL A 685 -23.01 29.83 -7.37
CA VAL A 685 -22.40 30.27 -6.10
C VAL A 685 -22.99 29.48 -4.94
N MET A 686 -22.14 29.01 -4.03
CA MET A 686 -22.56 28.32 -2.83
C MET A 686 -23.18 29.28 -1.81
N GLY A 687 -24.34 28.90 -1.25
CA GLY A 687 -25.03 29.63 -0.18
C GLY A 687 -24.60 29.18 1.22
N SER A 688 -25.43 29.47 2.23
CA SER A 688 -25.19 29.08 3.62
C SER A 688 -25.79 27.72 4.01
N SER A 689 -26.23 26.92 3.03
CA SER A 689 -26.87 25.62 3.25
C SER A 689 -26.46 24.63 2.16
N THR A 690 -26.74 23.35 2.40
CA THR A 690 -26.46 22.28 1.44
C THR A 690 -27.13 22.57 0.10
N LEU A 691 -26.34 22.49 -0.97
CA LEU A 691 -26.76 22.65 -2.35
C LEU A 691 -26.81 21.28 -3.04
N VAL A 692 -27.99 20.87 -3.51
CA VAL A 692 -28.13 19.67 -4.38
C VAL A 692 -28.22 20.14 -5.82
N LEU A 693 -27.09 20.06 -6.50
CA LEU A 693 -26.94 20.43 -7.90
C LEU A 693 -27.21 19.22 -8.78
N LYS A 694 -28.22 19.28 -9.66
CA LYS A 694 -28.40 18.31 -10.72
C LYS A 694 -28.19 18.96 -12.07
N TYR A 695 -27.57 18.29 -13.02
CA TYR A 695 -27.30 18.84 -14.35
C TYR A 695 -27.34 17.78 -15.46
N ILE A 696 -27.64 18.21 -16.68
CA ILE A 696 -27.51 17.42 -17.91
C ILE A 696 -26.83 18.26 -19.00
N GLY A 697 -26.26 17.59 -20.00
CA GLY A 697 -25.79 18.18 -21.25
C GLY A 697 -26.59 17.62 -22.42
N VAL A 698 -26.89 18.44 -23.41
CA VAL A 698 -27.49 18.03 -24.68
C VAL A 698 -26.55 18.45 -25.80
N ASP A 699 -26.05 17.49 -26.57
CA ASP A 699 -25.16 17.74 -27.70
C ASP A 699 -25.93 18.26 -28.92
N THR A 700 -25.21 18.46 -30.02
CA THR A 700 -25.79 18.90 -31.29
C THR A 700 -26.58 17.83 -32.04
N ALA A 701 -26.36 16.55 -31.74
CA ALA A 701 -27.08 15.41 -32.32
C ALA A 701 -28.41 15.11 -31.57
N GLY A 702 -28.63 15.74 -30.41
CA GLY A 702 -29.81 15.59 -29.57
C GLY A 702 -29.66 14.50 -28.50
N ASN A 703 -28.46 13.93 -28.33
CA ASN A 703 -28.22 12.97 -27.27
C ASN A 703 -28.12 13.73 -25.94
N THR A 704 -28.85 13.22 -24.93
CA THR A 704 -28.92 13.84 -23.60
C THR A 704 -28.09 13.03 -22.62
N SER A 705 -27.19 13.69 -21.90
CA SER A 705 -26.36 13.05 -20.87
C SER A 705 -27.22 12.41 -19.79
N ALA A 706 -26.65 11.44 -19.08
CA ALA A 706 -27.20 11.05 -17.78
C ALA A 706 -27.25 12.27 -16.85
N VAL A 707 -28.20 12.27 -15.92
CA VAL A 707 -28.36 13.33 -14.93
C VAL A 707 -27.19 13.26 -13.94
N GLY A 708 -26.25 14.20 -14.06
CA GLY A 708 -25.23 14.42 -13.05
C GLY A 708 -25.90 14.96 -11.79
N THR A 709 -25.53 14.42 -10.62
CA THR A 709 -26.00 14.91 -9.32
C THR A 709 -24.78 15.13 -8.44
N GLN A 710 -24.70 16.31 -7.83
CA GLN A 710 -23.67 16.69 -6.88
C GLN A 710 -24.33 17.30 -5.66
N THR A 711 -23.88 16.91 -4.48
CA THR A 711 -24.33 17.52 -3.22
C THR A 711 -23.14 18.26 -2.62
N TYR A 712 -23.26 19.58 -2.46
CA TYR A 712 -22.26 20.40 -1.79
C TYR A 712 -22.78 20.76 -0.41
N THR A 713 -21.98 20.54 0.61
CA THR A 713 -22.28 20.93 1.99
C THR A 713 -21.51 22.20 2.33
N VAL A 714 -22.01 23.01 3.26
CA VAL A 714 -21.14 23.97 3.95
C VAL A 714 -20.32 23.15 4.96
N PRO A 715 -18.99 23.34 5.06
CA PRO A 715 -18.23 22.71 6.13
C PRO A 715 -18.90 23.04 7.47
N ALA A 716 -19.22 22.01 8.26
CA ALA A 716 -19.36 22.22 9.69
C ALA A 716 -18.00 22.66 10.21
N ALA A 717 -17.94 23.57 11.19
CA ALA A 717 -16.70 23.85 11.91
C ALA A 717 -16.07 22.51 12.31
N GLY A 718 -14.83 22.25 11.88
CA GLY A 718 -14.13 21.00 12.20
C GLY A 718 -13.92 20.85 13.71
N PRO A 719 -13.52 19.67 14.20
CA PRO A 719 -13.03 19.56 15.57
C PRO A 719 -11.84 20.52 15.76
N PRO A 720 -11.75 21.22 16.90
CA PRO A 720 -10.71 22.22 17.14
C PRO A 720 -9.30 21.60 17.00
N SER A 721 -8.38 22.34 16.37
CA SER A 721 -6.96 21.99 16.40
C SER A 721 -6.50 21.86 17.86
N ALA A 722 -5.56 20.95 18.16
CA ALA A 722 -5.04 20.84 19.54
C ALA A 722 -4.32 22.11 20.03
N HIS A 723 -4.10 23.09 19.14
CA HIS A 723 -3.59 24.43 19.46
C HIS A 723 -4.57 25.54 19.02
N ASP A 724 -5.84 25.24 18.80
CA ASP A 724 -6.90 26.23 18.62
C ASP A 724 -7.45 26.64 19.99
N TYR A 725 -6.75 27.56 20.65
CA TYR A 725 -7.10 27.96 22.01
C TYR A 725 -8.34 28.84 22.06
N ASN A 726 -8.77 29.40 20.92
CA ASN A 726 -9.86 30.36 20.83
C ASN A 726 -11.13 29.83 20.15
N GLY A 727 -11.09 28.61 19.61
CA GLY A 727 -12.22 27.90 19.03
C GLY A 727 -12.61 28.36 17.63
N ASP A 728 -11.71 29.05 16.90
CA ASP A 728 -12.00 29.56 15.55
C ASP A 728 -11.65 28.57 14.41
N GLY A 729 -11.18 27.38 14.78
CA GLY A 729 -10.78 26.32 13.89
C GLY A 729 -9.39 26.47 13.29
N ARG A 730 -8.55 27.39 13.81
CA ARG A 730 -7.19 27.65 13.32
C ARG A 730 -6.17 27.39 14.41
N ALA A 731 -4.95 27.04 14.03
CA ALA A 731 -3.86 26.91 14.99
C ALA A 731 -3.43 28.28 15.51
N ASP A 732 -3.19 28.37 16.83
CA ASP A 732 -2.70 29.57 17.49
C ASP A 732 -1.27 29.37 18.03
N VAL A 733 -0.61 30.47 18.38
CA VAL A 733 0.71 30.47 19.05
C VAL A 733 0.57 31.07 20.46
N LEU A 734 1.17 30.43 21.46
CA LEU A 734 1.29 31.00 22.81
C LEU A 734 2.70 31.53 23.04
N ALA A 735 2.82 32.70 23.67
CA ALA A 735 4.13 33.21 24.08
C ALA A 735 4.09 33.99 25.38
N ALA A 736 5.09 33.77 26.23
CA ALA A 736 5.19 34.46 27.51
C ALA A 736 6.37 35.43 27.54
N ASP A 737 6.12 36.64 28.03
CA ASP A 737 7.16 37.65 28.19
C ASP A 737 7.89 37.53 29.54
N THR A 738 8.95 38.30 29.72
CA THR A 738 9.72 38.32 30.97
C THR A 738 9.00 38.98 32.15
N ALA A 739 7.96 39.79 31.90
CA ALA A 739 7.12 40.37 32.94
C ALA A 739 6.12 39.35 33.52
N GLY A 740 5.88 38.25 32.79
CA GLY A 740 4.97 37.19 33.18
C GLY A 740 3.56 37.36 32.61
N ASN A 741 3.41 38.06 31.48
CA ASN A 741 2.20 37.94 30.66
C ASN A 741 2.33 36.69 29.77
N LEU A 742 1.25 35.92 29.65
CA LEU A 742 1.04 34.96 28.57
C LEU A 742 0.14 35.60 27.53
N TYR A 743 0.59 35.59 26.28
CA TYR A 743 -0.15 36.06 25.12
C TYR A 743 -0.62 34.89 24.27
N LEU A 744 -1.84 35.01 23.74
CA LEU A 744 -2.34 34.23 22.62
C LEU A 744 -2.16 35.04 21.35
N TYR A 745 -1.56 34.44 20.33
CA TYR A 745 -1.44 34.97 18.99
C TYR A 745 -2.33 34.12 18.07
N PRO A 746 -3.54 34.59 17.73
CA PRO A 746 -4.42 33.80 16.87
C PRO A 746 -3.84 33.61 15.48
N GLY A 747 -3.91 32.41 14.93
CA GLY A 747 -3.48 32.17 13.55
C GLY A 747 -4.54 32.61 12.55
N ASN A 748 -4.13 33.18 11.42
CA ASN A 748 -5.07 33.57 10.37
C ASN A 748 -5.40 32.42 9.38
N GLY A 749 -4.75 31.26 9.52
CA GLY A 749 -4.91 30.11 8.61
C GLY A 749 -4.41 30.38 7.19
N SER A 750 -3.43 31.27 7.05
CA SER A 750 -2.76 31.61 5.80
C SER A 750 -1.29 31.96 6.04
N GLY A 751 -0.71 31.47 7.14
CA GLY A 751 0.70 31.59 7.48
C GLY A 751 1.04 32.89 8.21
N GLY A 752 0.06 33.55 8.82
CA GLY A 752 0.23 34.78 9.60
C GLY A 752 -0.47 34.73 10.95
N LEU A 753 -0.18 35.73 11.80
CA LEU A 753 -0.76 35.89 13.13
C LEU A 753 -1.60 37.16 13.19
N ASP A 754 -2.77 37.05 13.79
CA ASP A 754 -3.65 38.17 14.12
C ASP A 754 -3.16 38.91 15.39
N PRO A 755 -3.72 40.10 15.69
CA PRO A 755 -3.35 40.84 16.89
C PRO A 755 -3.46 40.00 18.17
N ARG A 756 -2.34 39.91 18.89
CA ARG A 756 -2.25 39.12 20.13
C ARG A 756 -3.23 39.60 21.21
N LYS A 757 -3.71 38.66 22.02
CA LYS A 757 -4.53 38.88 23.21
C LYS A 757 -3.75 38.46 24.46
N ILE A 758 -4.06 39.06 25.61
CA ILE A 758 -3.52 38.59 26.89
C ILE A 758 -4.37 37.39 27.32
N ALA A 759 -3.76 36.19 27.34
CA ALA A 759 -4.39 35.00 27.87
C ALA A 759 -4.31 34.99 29.41
N LEU A 760 -3.14 35.32 29.98
CA LEU A 760 -2.95 35.49 31.42
C LEU A 760 -2.05 36.69 31.70
N ALA A 761 -2.52 37.64 32.50
CA ALA A 761 -1.81 38.86 32.81
C ALA A 761 -0.65 38.66 33.81
N ALA A 762 0.39 39.48 33.66
CA ALA A 762 1.49 39.57 34.61
C ALA A 762 0.98 39.89 36.04
N PRO A 763 1.64 39.34 37.08
CA PRO A 763 2.88 38.56 37.05
C PRO A 763 2.67 37.04 36.99
N ALA A 764 1.50 36.56 36.55
CA ALA A 764 1.08 35.16 36.69
C ALA A 764 2.06 34.14 36.09
N TRP A 765 2.79 34.53 35.04
CA TRP A 765 3.76 33.68 34.33
C TRP A 765 5.22 33.97 34.66
N SER A 766 5.50 34.84 35.63
CA SER A 766 6.88 35.24 35.98
C SER A 766 7.75 34.05 36.43
N THR A 767 7.17 33.09 37.16
CA THR A 767 7.86 31.91 37.70
C THR A 767 7.84 30.68 36.78
N ILE A 768 7.10 30.73 35.66
CA ILE A 768 7.06 29.62 34.71
C ILE A 768 8.38 29.55 33.93
N THR A 769 8.89 28.32 33.85
CA THR A 769 10.19 28.00 33.23
C THR A 769 10.09 27.06 32.04
N ASP A 770 8.96 26.36 31.88
CA ASP A 770 8.72 25.44 30.77
C ASP A 770 7.21 25.26 30.56
N THR A 771 6.81 24.92 29.33
CA THR A 771 5.41 24.74 28.92
C THR A 771 5.25 23.51 28.07
N VAL A 772 4.09 22.87 28.19
CA VAL A 772 3.68 21.76 27.35
C VAL A 772 2.27 22.01 26.83
N THR A 773 2.08 21.86 25.53
CA THR A 773 0.82 22.06 24.83
C THR A 773 0.28 20.71 24.34
N PRO A 774 -0.36 19.91 25.22
CA PRO A 774 -0.79 18.56 24.86
C PRO A 774 -2.04 18.53 23.97
N GLY A 775 -2.81 19.61 23.91
CA GLY A 775 -4.18 19.59 23.40
C GLY A 775 -5.18 19.34 24.51
N ASP A 776 -6.26 18.62 24.22
CA ASP A 776 -7.35 18.32 25.16
C ASP A 776 -6.95 17.21 26.16
N PHE A 777 -6.28 17.60 27.24
CA PHE A 777 -5.65 16.69 28.21
C PHE A 777 -6.64 16.19 29.27
N ASN A 778 -7.75 16.91 29.48
CA ASN A 778 -8.84 16.52 30.36
C ASN A 778 -10.10 15.99 29.63
N LYS A 779 -10.05 15.87 28.30
CA LYS A 779 -11.14 15.37 27.44
C LYS A 779 -12.43 16.20 27.52
N ASP A 780 -12.33 17.51 27.74
CA ASP A 780 -13.47 18.42 27.76
C ASP A 780 -13.75 19.10 26.40
N GLY A 781 -12.95 18.77 25.38
CA GLY A 781 -13.06 19.28 24.02
C GLY A 781 -12.29 20.59 23.77
N LYS A 782 -11.45 21.03 24.71
CA LYS A 782 -10.71 22.30 24.62
C LYS A 782 -9.21 22.09 24.81
N PRO A 783 -8.36 22.81 24.06
CA PRO A 783 -6.91 22.75 24.27
C PRO A 783 -6.47 23.25 25.64
N ASP A 784 -5.75 22.40 26.36
CA ASP A 784 -5.19 22.67 27.68
C ASP A 784 -3.71 23.05 27.63
N LEU A 785 -3.18 23.44 28.80
CA LEU A 785 -1.78 23.82 28.97
C LEU A 785 -1.21 23.23 30.26
N LEU A 786 -0.02 22.61 30.18
CA LEU A 786 0.77 22.30 31.35
C LEU A 786 1.94 23.28 31.47
N ALA A 787 2.26 23.71 32.69
CA ALA A 787 3.34 24.64 32.92
C ALA A 787 4.14 24.30 34.18
N ARG A 788 5.48 24.34 34.07
CA ARG A 788 6.38 24.06 35.17
C ARG A 788 6.80 25.33 35.91
N ALA A 789 6.54 25.35 37.21
CA ALA A 789 6.98 26.38 38.14
C ALA A 789 7.87 25.76 39.23
N GLY A 790 9.19 25.86 39.06
CA GLY A 790 10.14 25.19 39.97
C GLY A 790 9.97 23.68 39.96
N ASP A 791 9.66 23.09 41.12
CA ASP A 791 9.49 21.64 41.26
C ASP A 791 8.07 21.14 40.96
N ILE A 792 7.13 22.05 40.68
CA ILE A 792 5.70 21.74 40.51
C ILE A 792 5.31 21.83 39.03
N LEU A 793 4.54 20.84 38.56
CA LEU A 793 3.81 20.90 37.29
C LEU A 793 2.35 21.26 37.55
N TRP A 794 1.88 22.29 36.86
CA TRP A 794 0.52 22.80 36.94
C TRP A 794 -0.24 22.47 35.65
N PHE A 795 -1.51 22.09 35.80
CA PHE A 795 -2.49 21.96 34.73
C PHE A 795 -3.35 23.22 34.68
N TYR A 796 -3.50 23.79 33.49
CA TYR A 796 -4.34 24.95 33.20
C TYR A 796 -5.44 24.49 32.22
N PRO A 797 -6.69 24.35 32.68
CA PRO A 797 -7.77 23.95 31.80
C PRO A 797 -8.08 25.06 30.80
N GLY A 798 -8.16 24.73 29.51
CA GLY A 798 -8.53 25.67 28.45
C GLY A 798 -9.98 26.13 28.58
N ASP A 799 -10.27 27.40 28.27
CA ASP A 799 -11.66 27.86 28.19
C ASP A 799 -12.25 27.76 26.77
N GLY A 800 -11.40 27.55 25.76
CA GLY A 800 -11.77 27.49 24.35
C GLY A 800 -12.11 28.85 23.74
N ALA A 801 -11.82 29.95 24.45
CA ALA A 801 -12.06 31.34 24.03
C ALA A 801 -10.77 32.19 24.08
N GLY A 802 -9.62 31.54 24.21
CA GLY A 802 -8.30 32.14 24.22
C GLY A 802 -7.73 32.46 25.61
N SER A 803 -8.31 31.88 26.67
CA SER A 803 -7.83 32.01 28.05
C SER A 803 -7.82 30.65 28.78
N PHE A 804 -7.44 30.66 30.05
CA PHE A 804 -7.30 29.48 30.88
C PHE A 804 -8.01 29.64 32.23
N GLY A 805 -8.62 28.55 32.70
CA GLY A 805 -9.25 28.48 34.01
C GLY A 805 -8.25 28.43 35.17
N ALA A 806 -8.79 28.23 36.38
CA ALA A 806 -7.98 28.11 37.58
C ALA A 806 -7.09 26.86 37.50
N ARG A 807 -5.77 27.05 37.66
CA ARG A 807 -4.81 25.95 37.57
C ARG A 807 -4.93 24.97 38.74
N THR A 808 -4.65 23.70 38.48
CA THR A 808 -4.53 22.64 39.49
C THR A 808 -3.14 22.03 39.46
N GLN A 809 -2.69 21.51 40.61
CA GLN A 809 -1.38 20.87 40.69
C GLN A 809 -1.47 19.44 40.14
N VAL A 810 -0.61 19.10 39.18
CA VAL A 810 -0.49 17.73 38.64
C VAL A 810 0.37 16.87 39.55
N SER A 811 1.61 17.30 39.80
CA SER A 811 2.58 16.56 40.63
C SER A 811 3.81 17.42 40.99
N THR A 812 4.72 16.86 41.77
CA THR A 812 6.01 17.46 42.18
C THR A 812 7.20 16.64 41.63
N GLY A 813 8.44 17.09 41.81
CA GLY A 813 9.67 16.41 41.34
C GLY A 813 10.17 16.86 39.96
N TRP A 814 9.61 17.93 39.41
CA TRP A 814 9.90 18.41 38.05
C TRP A 814 11.19 19.21 37.90
N SER A 815 11.86 19.53 39.02
CA SER A 815 13.20 20.10 39.02
C SER A 815 14.26 19.14 38.44
N THR A 816 13.95 17.84 38.38
CA THR A 816 14.83 16.82 37.79
C THR A 816 14.80 16.76 36.26
N MET A 817 13.84 17.45 35.64
CA MET A 817 13.69 17.52 34.18
C MET A 817 14.41 18.73 33.61
N THR A 818 15.05 18.56 32.47
CA THR A 818 15.71 19.63 31.71
C THR A 818 14.82 20.21 30.62
N GLN A 819 13.81 19.45 30.16
CA GLN A 819 12.86 19.86 29.14
C GLN A 819 11.58 19.03 29.25
N LEU A 820 10.44 19.64 28.95
CA LEU A 820 9.14 18.99 28.77
C LEU A 820 8.60 19.31 27.37
N PHE A 821 7.89 18.36 26.75
CA PHE A 821 7.19 18.57 25.48
C PHE A 821 6.08 17.54 25.31
N SER A 822 5.12 17.77 24.42
CA SER A 822 4.05 16.82 24.11
C SER A 822 4.01 16.54 22.61
N PRO A 823 4.05 15.26 22.20
CA PRO A 823 3.70 14.82 20.85
C PRO A 823 2.20 14.65 20.57
N GLY A 824 1.33 14.97 21.53
CA GLY A 824 -0.08 14.56 21.53
C GLY A 824 -0.24 13.14 22.08
N ASP A 825 -1.23 12.40 21.57
CA ASP A 825 -1.43 10.98 21.90
C ASP A 825 -0.36 10.13 21.21
N PHE A 826 0.70 9.80 21.95
CA PHE A 826 1.85 9.07 21.44
C PHE A 826 1.80 7.60 21.85
N SER A 827 1.07 7.29 22.92
CA SER A 827 0.74 5.93 23.37
C SER A 827 -0.37 5.26 22.54
N GLY A 828 -1.20 6.04 21.83
CA GLY A 828 -2.32 5.55 21.03
C GLY A 828 -3.58 5.25 21.84
N ASP A 829 -3.70 5.74 23.07
CA ASP A 829 -4.83 5.47 23.97
C ASP A 829 -5.99 6.49 23.83
N GLY A 830 -5.85 7.42 22.89
CA GLY A 830 -6.80 8.49 22.62
C GLY A 830 -6.75 9.62 23.64
N ILE A 831 -5.74 9.71 24.51
CA ILE A 831 -5.51 10.80 25.46
C ILE A 831 -4.14 11.42 25.13
N PRO A 832 -4.02 12.76 25.10
CA PRO A 832 -2.72 13.36 24.92
C PRO A 832 -1.72 13.01 26.02
N ASP A 833 -0.47 12.82 25.65
CA ASP A 833 0.63 12.46 26.53
C ASP A 833 1.68 13.57 26.60
N PHE A 834 2.67 13.42 27.47
CA PHE A 834 3.85 14.28 27.42
C PHE A 834 5.13 13.56 27.87
N ILE A 835 6.27 14.09 27.45
CA ILE A 835 7.58 13.49 27.66
C ILE A 835 8.48 14.48 28.39
N GLY A 836 9.18 14.00 29.42
CA GLY A 836 10.20 14.75 30.13
C GLY A 836 11.59 14.19 29.89
N ARG A 837 12.56 15.08 29.63
CA ARG A 837 13.98 14.72 29.51
C ARG A 837 14.74 15.00 30.79
N ARG A 838 15.44 14.01 31.34
CA ARG A 838 16.39 14.19 32.46
C ARG A 838 17.78 14.62 31.98
N SER A 839 18.59 15.14 32.90
CA SER A 839 19.94 15.64 32.60
C SER A 839 20.90 14.58 32.04
N ASN A 840 20.65 13.29 32.32
CA ASN A 840 21.40 12.16 31.79
C ASN A 840 20.90 11.68 30.41
N GLY A 841 19.98 12.41 29.77
CA GLY A 841 19.45 12.07 28.46
C GLY A 841 18.37 10.98 28.47
N GLU A 842 17.86 10.58 29.64
CA GLU A 842 16.66 9.72 29.74
C GLU A 842 15.42 10.51 29.30
N LEU A 843 14.65 9.96 28.36
CA LEU A 843 13.28 10.40 28.09
C LEU A 843 12.30 9.53 28.85
N ARG A 844 11.48 10.17 29.70
CA ARG A 844 10.37 9.54 30.40
C ARG A 844 9.05 9.99 29.84
N MET A 845 8.23 9.02 29.48
CA MET A 845 6.86 9.19 29.02
C MET A 845 5.92 9.28 30.22
N TYR A 846 4.98 10.21 30.14
CA TYR A 846 3.89 10.43 31.09
C TYR A 846 2.60 10.38 30.31
N GLU A 847 1.92 9.23 30.36
CA GLU A 847 0.62 9.11 29.72
C GLU A 847 -0.42 9.97 30.43
N GLY A 848 -1.28 10.63 29.66
CA GLY A 848 -2.39 11.39 30.23
C GLY A 848 -3.40 10.47 30.91
N ASN A 849 -4.08 10.96 31.94
CA ASN A 849 -5.18 10.22 32.58
C ASN A 849 -6.57 10.67 32.09
N GLY A 850 -6.63 11.66 31.20
CA GLY A 850 -7.87 12.20 30.63
C GLY A 850 -8.67 13.07 31.61
N THR A 851 -8.07 13.53 32.71
CA THR A 851 -8.72 14.39 33.72
C THR A 851 -7.80 15.54 34.18
N GLY A 852 -6.78 15.89 33.39
CA GLY A 852 -5.80 16.90 33.75
C GLY A 852 -4.59 16.38 34.57
N GLY A 853 -4.45 15.06 34.70
CA GLY A 853 -3.33 14.41 35.40
C GLY A 853 -2.59 13.38 34.54
N GLN A 854 -1.62 12.69 35.15
CA GLN A 854 -0.75 11.72 34.47
C GLN A 854 -0.81 10.33 35.12
N ARG A 855 -0.48 9.29 34.35
CA ARG A 855 -0.27 7.93 34.84
C ARG A 855 1.18 7.70 35.28
N THR A 856 1.47 6.47 35.69
CA THR A 856 2.83 6.05 36.11
C THR A 856 3.80 6.16 34.92
N PRO A 857 4.92 6.90 35.06
CA PRO A 857 5.82 7.11 33.95
C PRO A 857 6.75 5.93 33.69
N TYR A 858 7.11 5.74 32.43
CA TYR A 858 8.11 4.76 31.97
C TYR A 858 9.11 5.40 31.02
N THR A 859 10.26 4.75 30.84
CA THR A 859 11.35 5.25 29.99
C THR A 859 11.10 4.87 28.53
N VAL A 860 11.17 5.85 27.64
CA VAL A 860 10.99 5.68 26.18
C VAL A 860 12.26 5.90 25.38
N GLY A 861 13.33 6.40 25.99
CA GLY A 861 14.60 6.59 25.29
C GLY A 861 15.76 6.99 26.19
N TRP A 862 16.97 6.81 25.66
CA TRP A 862 18.23 7.19 26.29
C TRP A 862 19.12 7.92 25.28
N GLY A 863 20.11 8.68 25.77
CA GLY A 863 21.09 9.38 24.93
C GLY A 863 20.60 10.69 24.31
N TRP A 864 19.52 11.27 24.85
CA TRP A 864 18.92 12.53 24.35
C TRP A 864 19.59 13.80 24.90
N ASP A 865 20.63 13.64 25.72
CA ASP A 865 21.48 14.73 26.22
C ASP A 865 22.27 15.42 25.11
N VAL A 866 22.44 14.77 23.96
CA VAL A 866 23.07 15.34 22.76
C VAL A 866 22.17 16.35 22.01
N MET A 867 20.91 16.52 22.44
CA MET A 867 19.94 17.41 21.80
C MET A 867 19.81 18.73 22.57
N SER A 868 19.88 19.85 21.84
CA SER A 868 19.72 21.20 22.39
C SER A 868 18.26 21.66 22.45
N ALA A 869 17.37 21.01 21.69
CA ALA A 869 15.93 21.22 21.73
C ALA A 869 15.22 19.94 21.29
N ILE A 870 14.10 19.61 21.94
CA ILE A 870 13.16 18.55 21.58
C ILE A 870 11.76 19.13 21.63
N PHE A 871 10.99 19.00 20.55
CA PHE A 871 9.63 19.53 20.45
C PHE A 871 8.82 18.66 19.50
N SER A 872 7.53 18.92 19.40
CA SER A 872 6.64 18.25 18.44
C SER A 872 5.68 19.27 17.86
N THR A 873 5.16 18.94 16.69
CA THR A 873 4.01 19.62 16.08
C THR A 873 2.83 18.67 15.84
N GLY A 874 2.87 17.47 16.42
CA GLY A 874 1.98 16.36 16.08
C GLY A 874 2.52 15.52 14.93
N ASP A 875 1.62 15.01 14.08
CA ASP A 875 1.95 14.19 12.90
C ASP A 875 2.60 15.02 11.79
N PHE A 876 3.93 15.05 11.76
CA PHE A 876 4.69 15.81 10.77
C PHE A 876 4.85 15.04 9.46
N ASN A 877 4.62 13.72 9.48
CA ASN A 877 4.87 12.82 8.37
C ASN A 877 3.61 12.30 7.64
N GLY A 878 2.43 12.58 8.18
CA GLY A 878 1.13 12.25 7.59
C GLY A 878 0.69 10.80 7.83
N ASP A 879 1.29 10.09 8.80
CA ASP A 879 0.94 8.70 9.13
C ASP A 879 -0.15 8.56 10.21
N GLY A 880 -0.69 9.69 10.68
CA GLY A 880 -1.71 9.80 11.70
C GLY A 880 -1.19 9.68 13.13
N LYS A 881 0.12 9.68 13.36
CA LYS A 881 0.74 9.48 14.69
C LYS A 881 1.57 10.68 15.11
N GLY A 882 1.68 10.92 16.41
CA GLY A 882 2.50 12.02 16.93
C GLY A 882 3.99 11.82 16.65
N ASP A 883 4.64 12.80 16.02
CA ASP A 883 6.08 12.78 15.73
C ASP A 883 6.88 13.69 16.65
N VAL A 884 8.19 13.49 16.75
CA VAL A 884 9.09 14.36 17.52
C VAL A 884 10.18 14.93 16.64
N LEU A 885 10.43 16.23 16.78
CA LEU A 885 11.54 16.92 16.17
C LEU A 885 12.62 17.22 17.22
N ALA A 886 13.88 16.97 16.89
CA ALA A 886 14.99 17.25 17.80
C ALA A 886 16.19 17.85 17.09
N ARG A 887 16.79 18.84 17.74
CA ARG A 887 17.95 19.58 17.22
C ARG A 887 19.21 19.19 17.96
N ARG A 888 20.20 18.65 17.24
CA ARG A 888 21.51 18.31 17.81
C ARG A 888 22.27 19.54 18.32
N THR A 889 22.93 19.39 19.47
CA THR A 889 23.69 20.46 20.13
C THR A 889 24.95 20.85 19.37
N ASP A 890 25.68 19.87 18.82
CA ASP A 890 26.99 20.06 18.18
C ASP A 890 26.93 20.65 16.77
N THR A 891 25.93 20.24 16.00
CA THR A 891 25.81 20.52 14.56
C THR A 891 24.67 21.46 14.23
N GLY A 892 23.70 21.62 15.14
CA GLY A 892 22.44 22.29 14.84
C GLY A 892 21.63 21.58 13.75
N ALA A 893 21.87 20.30 13.48
CA ALA A 893 21.05 19.49 12.58
C ALA A 893 19.68 19.23 13.21
N LEU A 894 18.61 19.35 12.42
CA LEU A 894 17.25 19.03 12.83
C LEU A 894 16.87 17.64 12.32
N TRP A 895 16.34 16.83 13.21
CA TRP A 895 15.98 15.44 13.00
C TRP A 895 14.50 15.24 13.28
N LEU A 896 13.85 14.42 12.47
CA LEU A 896 12.53 13.88 12.70
C LEU A 896 12.67 12.47 13.30
N TYR A 897 11.96 12.23 14.39
CA TYR A 897 11.80 10.95 15.07
C TYR A 897 10.33 10.56 14.98
N PRO A 898 9.94 9.76 13.97
CA PRO A 898 8.54 9.42 13.82
C PRO A 898 8.04 8.54 14.96
N GLY A 899 6.82 8.79 15.43
CA GLY A 899 6.18 7.98 16.46
C GLY A 899 5.61 6.70 15.89
N ASN A 900 5.64 5.60 16.65
CA ASN A 900 4.96 4.36 16.23
C ASN A 900 3.48 4.34 16.63
N GLY A 901 2.98 5.35 17.36
CA GLY A 901 1.60 5.43 17.86
C GLY A 901 1.29 4.44 18.99
N SER A 902 2.32 3.93 19.66
CA SER A 902 2.23 2.96 20.77
C SER A 902 3.34 3.21 21.80
N GLY A 903 3.72 4.47 22.01
CA GLY A 903 4.71 4.90 23.00
C GLY A 903 6.17 4.72 22.58
N GLY A 904 6.46 4.45 21.30
CA GLY A 904 7.80 4.15 20.80
C GLY A 904 8.17 4.87 19.50
N TRP A 905 9.37 4.60 19.01
CA TRP A 905 9.99 5.29 17.88
C TRP A 905 10.04 4.43 16.62
N LEU A 906 9.94 5.08 15.46
CA LEU A 906 10.36 4.55 14.16
C LEU A 906 11.77 5.04 13.80
N GLN A 907 12.24 4.68 12.62
CA GLN A 907 13.55 5.11 12.10
C GLN A 907 13.58 6.64 11.94
N TRP A 908 14.48 7.30 12.67
CA TRP A 908 14.68 8.74 12.56
C TRP A 908 15.38 9.15 11.26
N THR A 909 15.16 10.39 10.83
CA THR A 909 15.78 10.95 9.62
C THR A 909 16.14 12.43 9.78
N GLN A 910 17.17 12.89 9.07
CA GLN A 910 17.59 14.28 9.13
C GLN A 910 16.73 15.11 8.19
N ILE A 911 16.12 16.17 8.69
CA ILE A 911 15.17 17.00 7.93
C ILE A 911 15.65 18.45 7.76
N GLY A 912 16.75 18.82 8.43
CA GLY A 912 17.29 20.18 8.30
C GLY A 912 18.73 20.32 8.74
N THR A 913 19.37 21.37 8.24
CA THR A 913 20.72 21.84 8.65
C THR A 913 20.65 23.31 9.04
N GLY A 914 21.63 23.81 9.82
CA GLY A 914 21.71 25.24 10.18
C GLY A 914 20.70 25.72 11.23
N TRP A 915 19.97 24.80 11.89
CA TRP A 915 18.94 25.13 12.88
C TRP A 915 19.51 25.63 14.22
N GLY A 916 20.83 25.55 14.41
CA GLY A 916 21.51 26.08 15.61
C GLY A 916 21.41 27.61 15.75
N THR A 917 21.09 28.33 14.68
CA THR A 917 20.88 29.79 14.70
C THR A 917 19.53 30.22 15.27
N ARG A 918 18.58 29.28 15.45
CA ARG A 918 17.26 29.58 16.02
C ARG A 918 17.35 29.54 17.54
N THR A 919 17.04 30.63 18.22
CA THR A 919 17.12 30.70 19.69
C THR A 919 15.91 30.06 20.38
N ALA A 920 14.82 29.84 19.65
CA ALA A 920 13.62 29.09 20.07
C ALA A 920 13.03 28.36 18.87
N VAL A 921 12.42 27.20 19.11
CA VAL A 921 11.71 26.37 18.12
C VAL A 921 10.45 25.80 18.78
N ALA A 922 9.34 25.77 18.04
CA ALA A 922 8.06 25.23 18.49
C ALA A 922 7.25 24.71 17.29
N GLY A 923 6.23 23.90 17.57
CA GLY A 923 5.38 23.26 16.57
C GLY A 923 3.92 23.67 16.72
N PRO A 924 3.45 24.73 16.03
CA PRO A 924 2.10 25.26 16.22
C PRO A 924 1.00 24.38 15.62
N ARG A 925 1.33 23.30 14.89
CA ARG A 925 0.48 22.62 13.89
C ARG A 925 0.35 23.44 12.61
N ASP A 926 -0.78 23.33 11.93
CA ASP A 926 -1.08 23.93 10.63
C ASP A 926 -1.44 25.41 10.78
N LEU A 927 -0.45 26.29 10.62
CA LEU A 927 -0.61 27.74 10.73
C LEU A 927 -0.98 28.39 9.38
N ASP A 928 -0.72 27.69 8.26
CA ASP A 928 -1.03 28.17 6.91
C ASP A 928 -2.30 27.60 6.27
N GLY A 929 -2.98 26.69 6.96
CA GLY A 929 -4.29 26.16 6.61
C GLY A 929 -4.24 25.13 5.49
N ASP A 930 -3.08 24.56 5.19
CA ASP A 930 -2.89 23.59 4.10
C ASP A 930 -3.17 22.12 4.53
N GLY A 931 -3.51 21.92 5.80
CA GLY A 931 -3.80 20.63 6.43
C GLY A 931 -2.56 19.91 6.94
N ARG A 932 -1.39 20.55 7.00
CA ARG A 932 -0.11 19.93 7.38
C ARG A 932 0.54 20.71 8.52
N ASN A 933 1.27 19.99 9.35
CA ASN A 933 1.87 20.59 10.54
C ASN A 933 3.14 21.38 10.22
N ASP A 934 3.29 22.56 10.81
CA ASP A 934 4.40 23.49 10.58
C ASP A 934 5.37 23.58 11.75
N VAL A 935 6.47 24.31 11.54
CA VAL A 935 7.44 24.64 12.59
C VAL A 935 7.65 26.15 12.64
N VAL A 936 7.75 26.74 13.83
CA VAL A 936 8.22 28.11 13.99
C VAL A 936 9.61 28.15 14.61
N GLY A 937 10.40 29.13 14.21
CA GLY A 937 11.77 29.32 14.70
C GLY A 937 12.16 30.79 14.83
N ARG A 938 12.69 31.18 15.99
CA ARG A 938 13.11 32.57 16.25
C ARG A 938 14.55 32.81 15.85
N ILE A 939 14.78 33.75 14.93
CA ILE A 939 16.11 34.22 14.50
C ILE A 939 16.22 35.71 14.82
N GLY A 940 17.13 36.07 15.72
CA GLY A 940 17.20 37.44 16.22
C GLY A 940 15.89 37.84 16.89
N ASP A 941 15.27 38.92 16.43
CA ASP A 941 13.99 39.43 16.92
C ASP A 941 12.78 38.99 16.08
N THR A 942 13.01 38.21 15.03
CA THR A 942 11.98 37.75 14.10
C THR A 942 11.58 36.31 14.39
N LEU A 943 10.29 36.03 14.39
CA LEU A 943 9.77 34.67 14.34
C LEU A 943 9.46 34.29 12.89
N TRP A 944 9.90 33.10 12.49
CA TRP A 944 9.69 32.56 11.14
C TRP A 944 8.86 31.29 11.20
N LEU A 945 7.90 31.17 10.29
CA LEU A 945 7.16 29.95 9.98
C LEU A 945 7.90 29.16 8.89
N TYR A 946 8.00 27.86 9.08
CA TYR A 946 8.57 26.89 8.14
C TYR A 946 7.48 25.88 7.79
N PRO A 947 6.82 26.04 6.62
CA PRO A 947 5.70 25.19 6.25
C PRO A 947 6.08 23.72 6.11
N GLY A 948 5.23 22.84 6.62
CA GLY A 948 5.39 21.38 6.52
C GLY A 948 5.01 20.82 5.15
N SER A 949 5.63 19.71 4.76
CA SER A 949 5.18 18.96 3.57
C SER A 949 4.06 17.95 3.88
N GLY A 950 3.83 17.63 5.16
CA GLY A 950 2.98 16.52 5.58
C GLY A 950 3.54 15.14 5.20
N GLY A 951 4.81 15.07 4.79
CA GLY A 951 5.53 13.84 4.43
C GLY A 951 6.86 13.70 5.18
N GLY A 952 7.01 14.39 6.30
CA GLY A 952 8.19 14.27 7.18
C GLY A 952 9.35 15.16 6.75
N THR A 953 9.09 16.17 5.92
CA THR A 953 10.07 17.20 5.50
C THR A 953 9.41 18.58 5.46
N PHE A 954 10.19 19.65 5.29
CA PHE A 954 9.63 20.97 5.01
C PHE A 954 9.12 21.08 3.57
N SER A 955 8.10 21.90 3.36
CA SER A 955 7.59 22.27 2.05
C SER A 955 8.65 23.05 1.23
N ASN A 956 8.44 23.12 -0.09
CA ASN A 956 9.22 23.98 -0.97
C ASN A 956 8.83 25.47 -0.85
N VAL A 957 7.80 25.79 -0.07
CA VAL A 957 7.40 27.17 0.23
C VAL A 957 8.49 27.82 1.09
N PRO A 958 9.01 29.00 0.70
CA PRO A 958 10.01 29.72 1.51
C PRO A 958 9.49 30.07 2.91
N PRO A 959 10.36 30.12 3.94
CA PRO A 959 9.95 30.51 5.28
C PRO A 959 9.24 31.88 5.32
N ILE A 960 8.14 31.96 6.07
CA ILE A 960 7.30 33.15 6.16
C ILE A 960 7.64 33.91 7.45
N SER A 961 7.86 35.22 7.36
CA SER A 961 8.12 36.04 8.55
C SER A 961 6.81 36.33 9.29
N LEU A 962 6.73 35.94 10.56
CA LEU A 962 5.63 36.24 11.49
C LEU A 962 5.84 37.56 12.26
N GLY A 963 6.82 38.37 11.85
CA GLY A 963 7.07 39.71 12.40
C GLY A 963 8.18 39.77 13.45
N THR A 964 8.41 40.98 13.98
CA THR A 964 9.46 41.32 14.96
C THR A 964 8.89 41.51 16.37
N GLY A 965 9.75 41.69 17.39
CA GLY A 965 9.39 41.84 18.80
C GLY A 965 9.44 40.54 19.62
N TRP A 966 9.92 39.45 19.02
CA TRP A 966 9.94 38.13 19.64
C TRP A 966 11.09 37.92 20.63
N GLN A 967 12.09 38.81 20.71
CA GLN A 967 13.11 38.74 21.77
C GLN A 967 12.55 39.03 23.17
N ALA A 968 11.43 39.75 23.26
CA ALA A 968 10.75 40.00 24.53
C ALA A 968 10.11 38.72 25.12
N MET A 969 9.95 37.67 24.32
CA MET A 969 9.33 36.41 24.72
C MET A 969 10.38 35.42 25.25
N LYS A 970 10.19 34.96 26.48
CA LYS A 970 11.03 33.91 27.09
C LYS A 970 10.55 32.49 26.76
N VAL A 971 9.28 32.34 26.40
CA VAL A 971 8.65 31.07 25.99
C VAL A 971 7.84 31.31 24.72
N ILE A 972 7.91 30.36 23.78
CA ILE A 972 7.10 30.28 22.56
C ILE A 972 6.65 28.83 22.46
N ALA A 973 5.35 28.58 22.35
CA ALA A 973 4.75 27.26 22.27
C ALA A 973 3.70 27.21 21.16
#